data_AF-A0A9D7P5E7-F1
#
_entry.id   AF-A0A9D7P5E7-F1
#
_cell.length_a   1.000
_cell.length_b   1.000
_cell.length_c   1.000
_cell.angle_alpha   90.00
_cell.angle_beta   90.00
_cell.angle_gamma   90.00
#
_symmetry.space_group_name_H-M   'P 1'
#
loop_
_entity.id
_entity.type
_entity.pdbx_description
1 polymer ?
#
loop_
_entity_poly.entity_id
_entity_poly.type
_entity_poly.pdbx_seq_one_letter_code
_entity_poly.pdbx_strand_id
1 'polypeptide(L)'
;MLTGFICCAMLVAQSKEARSQSSCQYNFTQATTLAQGVVASVPLSGASMILIKDGQTVYERYFGSFSDNRTVLIASSSKWLAGATLMALVDEGALSLDDPVSKYLQYFTGQKGTMTLRQMFSHTSGLPTDSALTDTGTDVPCLNDRGTTLDGCARAIAQLDLIGPPGGQFSYGGTSMQVAGRVCEVVSGKSWEALFQEKIAGPLAMTGTTYGISRNPLVAGGVLSRLRDYANFLQMIQNEGVFNGKRILSREAVREMQKDQTFGVPIVYSPHTQYGNGEFRYGIGEWIDLKDAQGGSVQVSSQGAFGFSPWVDRQRNLLGIFMVQNSLQKVYETVSQIQQKVGEAIDACNVSLLVNRGSRSGTIQAGATIHLFADPSPPGQVFERWVGDTGVLADPTAAHTTLVMPNRNIGLTATYKPAPAWNPIVEIINGVNVGYYVPPNPAGIVFRFHGSGGNFSSFFEKVEDRITANALVAAGYAVVSVDSFDRINRQWDNRNLPASNRDLQNVSAIIDSFIQRKLIRTTTPVFSLGISNGGAFSSWASFFLNFNGGAIYIASGRDPIYFSSAAVPYPSVVPTIWCRAQNDSVSDQADAVRAQDNFNELKRRGIPARFLVNPSAPLYPDRFLRIAGLGVDDSNSIYQSIKNGGYLDGQDYLKANPGTSGVAGAIPAKYSNYSKEIIDQLIISYSEHQYFSDFDSQLIGFFDGIRHRGMASAGAASYRTESLAVESIVAGFGSGLAPGIFNAQGLPLPDTLGGTSVRIRDIAGTERAAPLFFASSNQINYQIPPLTVSGFALVAVNNQNVQQAVQQALGRVLITAIAPAIFTADSSGQGIAAASILRIKASGEQVSEPVVRYDSAQNRFVGIPVDLGPQTDRVILTLYGTGIRFRTSSSNVRASVAGIDAEVLYSGVQNDFVGLDQINLVLPRTLAGKGECEVKITIDGMDANPVRLIVK
;
A
#
# COMPACT_ATOMS: atom_id res chain seq x y z
N MET A 1 -35.86 -20.79 35.30
CA MET A 1 -35.32 -19.44 35.01
C MET A 1 -34.50 -19.60 33.74
N LEU A 2 -35.01 -19.35 32.52
CA LEU A 2 -35.57 -18.08 32.00
C LEU A 2 -34.61 -16.93 32.31
N THR A 3 -33.76 -16.49 31.35
CA THR A 3 -34.03 -15.46 30.30
C THR A 3 -34.36 -14.08 30.87
N GLY A 4 -33.73 -12.97 30.49
CA GLY A 4 -32.64 -12.74 29.52
C GLY A 4 -32.55 -11.24 29.15
N PHE A 5 -31.61 -10.87 28.26
CA PHE A 5 -31.43 -9.51 27.67
C PHE A 5 -31.08 -8.37 28.69
N ILE A 6 -30.28 -7.34 28.41
CA ILE A 6 -29.80 -6.74 27.16
C ILE A 6 -28.29 -6.45 27.29
N CYS A 7 -27.48 -6.79 26.27
CA CYS A 7 -26.09 -6.32 26.17
C CYS A 7 -25.83 -5.81 24.74
N CYS A 8 -26.04 -4.51 24.51
CA CYS A 8 -25.90 -3.90 23.18
C CYS A 8 -25.55 -2.41 23.29
N ALA A 9 -24.33 -2.09 23.77
CA ALA A 9 -23.67 -0.77 23.64
C ALA A 9 -22.27 -0.76 24.29
N MET A 10 -21.35 -1.67 23.94
CA MET A 10 -19.97 -1.63 24.47
C MET A 10 -18.91 -2.22 23.54
N LEU A 11 -19.04 -1.97 22.22
CA LEU A 11 -18.13 -2.50 21.20
C LEU A 11 -17.82 -1.52 20.04
N VAL A 12 -17.84 -0.20 20.32
CA VAL A 12 -17.28 0.84 19.43
C VAL A 12 -16.58 1.93 20.27
N ALA A 13 -15.45 1.59 20.89
CA ALA A 13 -14.64 2.54 21.67
C ALA A 13 -13.13 2.20 21.74
N GLN A 14 -12.57 1.60 20.69
CA GLN A 14 -11.11 1.48 20.52
C GLN A 14 -10.70 2.05 19.16
N SER A 15 -10.45 3.37 19.13
CA SER A 15 -9.65 4.11 18.13
C SER A 15 -9.75 5.64 18.31
N LYS A 16 -9.80 6.13 19.56
CA LYS A 16 -9.62 7.57 19.88
C LYS A 16 -8.65 7.83 21.03
N GLU A 17 -7.68 6.95 21.24
CA GLU A 17 -6.33 7.49 21.42
C GLU A 17 -5.84 7.94 20.04
N ALA A 18 -6.19 9.19 19.71
CA ALA A 18 -5.36 9.93 18.78
C ALA A 18 -3.98 10.01 19.45
N ARG A 19 -3.07 9.13 19.05
CA ARG A 19 -1.65 9.21 19.34
C ARG A 19 -1.29 10.67 19.08
N SER A 20 -0.89 11.41 20.10
CA SER A 20 -0.62 12.84 19.97
C SER A 20 0.60 13.01 19.08
N GLN A 21 0.35 13.07 17.77
CA GLN A 21 1.31 13.51 16.78
C GLN A 21 1.74 14.89 17.25
N SER A 22 2.99 14.99 17.68
CA SER A 22 3.59 16.21 18.19
C SER A 22 3.89 17.16 17.03
N SER A 23 2.82 17.66 16.40
CA SER A 23 2.86 18.87 15.60
C SER A 23 3.60 19.94 16.41
N CYS A 24 4.49 20.69 15.77
CA CYS A 24 5.23 21.71 16.49
C CYS A 24 4.29 22.71 17.14
N GLN A 25 4.38 22.87 18.46
CA GLN A 25 3.67 23.93 19.16
C GLN A 25 4.46 25.23 19.00
N TYR A 26 4.09 26.01 17.99
CA TYR A 26 4.69 27.31 17.71
C TYR A 26 4.61 28.24 18.93
N ASN A 27 5.76 28.72 19.40
CA ASN A 27 5.81 29.60 20.55
C ASN A 27 5.61 31.07 20.15
N PHE A 28 4.36 31.48 19.96
CA PHE A 28 4.00 32.87 19.65
C PHE A 28 3.99 33.81 20.87
N THR A 29 4.64 33.46 21.99
CA THR A 29 4.61 34.30 23.21
C THR A 29 5.16 35.69 22.96
N GLN A 30 6.30 35.83 22.25
CA GLN A 30 6.88 37.15 21.97
C GLN A 30 5.95 38.03 21.13
N ALA A 31 5.37 37.49 20.06
CA ALA A 31 4.36 38.18 19.25
C ALA A 31 3.09 38.52 20.05
N THR A 32 2.68 37.65 20.98
CA THR A 32 1.55 37.90 21.90
C THR A 32 1.85 39.07 22.83
N THR A 33 3.06 39.12 23.42
CA THR A 33 3.48 40.21 24.31
C THR A 33 3.54 41.55 23.57
N LEU A 34 4.03 41.58 22.34
CA LEU A 34 4.02 42.78 21.48
C LEU A 34 2.58 43.24 21.18
N ALA A 35 1.71 42.33 20.73
CA ALA A 35 0.32 42.60 20.42
C ALA A 35 -0.50 43.08 21.64
N GLN A 36 -0.22 42.53 22.83
CA GLN A 36 -0.85 42.96 24.08
C GLN A 36 -0.29 44.30 24.58
N GLY A 37 1.02 44.52 24.47
CA GLY A 37 1.70 45.73 24.95
C GLY A 37 1.30 46.98 24.17
N VAL A 38 1.19 46.88 22.85
CA VAL A 38 0.83 48.03 21.99
C VAL A 38 -0.57 48.58 22.25
N VAL A 39 -1.49 47.74 22.77
CA VAL A 39 -2.81 48.21 23.20
C VAL A 39 -2.70 49.25 24.32
N ALA A 40 -1.77 49.06 25.26
CA ALA A 40 -1.55 50.00 26.35
C ALA A 40 -0.63 51.18 25.97
N SER A 41 0.40 50.97 25.15
CA SER A 41 1.38 52.02 24.82
C SER A 41 0.91 53.00 23.73
N VAL A 42 -0.03 52.61 22.86
CA VAL A 42 -0.59 53.45 21.77
C VAL A 42 -2.05 53.88 22.07
N PRO A 43 -2.46 53.91 23.36
CA PRO A 43 -3.83 53.82 23.85
C PRO A 43 -4.88 53.32 22.83
N LEU A 44 -4.79 52.05 22.44
CA LEU A 44 -5.75 51.43 21.51
C LEU A 44 -6.99 50.98 22.27
N SER A 45 -8.16 51.09 21.64
CA SER A 45 -9.39 50.47 22.16
C SER A 45 -9.32 48.94 22.13
N GLY A 46 -8.53 48.36 21.24
CA GLY A 46 -8.24 46.94 21.18
C GLY A 46 -7.35 46.59 19.98
N ALA A 47 -6.99 45.31 19.90
CA ALA A 47 -6.24 44.72 18.80
C ALA A 47 -6.71 43.29 18.53
N SER A 48 -6.36 42.72 17.38
CA SER A 48 -6.54 41.29 17.11
C SER A 48 -5.44 40.76 16.21
N MET A 49 -5.10 39.48 16.38
CA MET A 49 -4.10 38.81 15.57
C MET A 49 -4.60 37.42 15.19
N ILE A 50 -4.56 37.11 13.89
CA ILE A 50 -4.79 35.76 13.36
C ILE A 50 -3.57 35.33 12.54
N LEU A 51 -3.14 34.08 12.70
CA LEU A 51 -2.06 33.45 11.94
C LEU A 51 -2.57 32.11 11.42
N ILE A 52 -2.45 31.89 10.11
CA ILE A 52 -2.84 30.65 9.44
C ILE A 52 -1.64 30.09 8.70
N LYS A 53 -1.30 28.83 8.98
CA LYS A 53 -0.15 28.09 8.45
C LYS A 53 -0.67 26.80 7.83
N ASP A 54 -0.26 26.51 6.59
CA ASP A 54 -0.70 25.30 5.86
C ASP A 54 -2.23 25.13 5.79
N GLY A 55 -2.96 26.25 5.72
CA GLY A 55 -4.43 26.28 5.67
C GLY A 55 -5.14 26.12 7.02
N GLN A 56 -4.41 26.02 8.13
CA GLN A 56 -4.96 25.89 9.49
C GLN A 56 -4.66 27.12 10.35
N THR A 57 -5.66 27.60 11.09
CA THR A 57 -5.47 28.66 12.10
C THR A 57 -4.63 28.14 13.25
N VAL A 58 -3.35 28.54 13.30
CA VAL A 58 -2.40 28.16 14.35
C VAL A 58 -2.38 29.13 15.52
N TYR A 59 -2.92 30.33 15.33
CA TYR A 59 -3.09 31.32 16.40
C TYR A 59 -4.24 32.27 16.07
N GLU A 60 -5.07 32.56 17.06
CA GLU A 60 -6.08 33.62 16.99
C GLU A 60 -6.28 34.21 18.39
N ARG A 61 -6.09 35.54 18.53
CA ARG A 61 -6.31 36.27 19.80
C ARG A 61 -6.89 37.66 19.56
N TYR A 62 -7.64 38.09 20.57
CA TYR A 62 -8.29 39.38 20.66
C TYR A 62 -7.84 40.07 21.96
N PHE A 63 -7.58 41.37 21.90
CA PHE A 63 -7.02 42.16 22.98
C PHE A 63 -7.84 43.45 23.18
N GLY A 64 -7.98 43.90 24.43
CA GLY A 64 -8.83 45.05 24.77
C GLY A 64 -10.31 44.78 24.45
N SER A 65 -10.99 45.71 23.78
CA SER A 65 -12.42 45.62 23.43
C SER A 65 -12.73 44.92 22.09
N PHE A 66 -11.73 44.37 21.40
CA PHE A 66 -11.95 43.72 20.10
C PHE A 66 -12.50 42.28 20.28
N SER A 67 -13.25 41.81 19.29
CA SER A 67 -13.98 40.54 19.25
C SER A 67 -13.97 39.96 17.83
N ASP A 68 -14.37 38.70 17.68
CA ASP A 68 -14.41 37.97 16.40
C ASP A 68 -15.34 38.60 15.33
N ASN A 69 -16.43 39.23 15.78
CA ASN A 69 -17.36 39.97 14.95
C ASN A 69 -16.97 41.45 14.72
N ARG A 70 -15.85 41.93 15.29
CA ARG A 70 -15.42 43.33 15.18
C ARG A 70 -15.14 43.69 13.73
N THR A 71 -15.84 44.72 13.25
CA THR A 71 -15.65 45.30 11.92
C THR A 71 -14.90 46.63 12.06
N VAL A 72 -13.92 46.87 11.19
CA VAL A 72 -13.06 48.08 11.20
C VAL A 72 -12.88 48.64 9.79
N LEU A 73 -12.54 49.93 9.69
CA LEU A 73 -12.14 50.53 8.40
C LEU A 73 -10.71 50.13 8.11
N ILE A 74 -10.46 49.42 7.01
CA ILE A 74 -9.13 48.87 6.71
C ILE A 74 -8.23 49.81 5.89
N ALA A 75 -8.72 51.01 5.54
CA ALA A 75 -8.02 52.00 4.72
C ALA A 75 -7.37 51.34 3.48
N SER A 76 -6.10 51.64 3.18
CA SER A 76 -5.36 51.13 2.02
C SER A 76 -5.34 49.60 1.83
N SER A 77 -5.67 48.79 2.84
CA SER A 77 -5.88 47.34 2.66
C SER A 77 -7.03 47.00 1.68
N SER A 78 -7.88 47.99 1.39
CA SER A 78 -8.88 47.95 0.29
C SER A 78 -8.23 47.74 -1.08
N LYS A 79 -6.99 48.20 -1.29
CA LYS A 79 -6.32 48.15 -2.61
C LYS A 79 -6.11 46.72 -3.12
N TRP A 80 -5.80 45.79 -2.23
CA TRP A 80 -5.59 44.38 -2.59
C TRP A 80 -6.90 43.70 -3.04
N LEU A 81 -7.99 43.99 -2.32
CA LEU A 81 -9.35 43.55 -2.68
C LEU A 81 -9.79 44.18 -4.01
N ALA A 82 -9.49 45.47 -4.23
CA ALA A 82 -9.74 46.14 -5.49
C ALA A 82 -8.93 45.55 -6.65
N GLY A 83 -7.65 45.22 -6.41
CA GLY A 83 -6.76 44.58 -7.38
C GLY A 83 -7.29 43.22 -7.80
N ALA A 84 -7.69 42.38 -6.84
CA ALA A 84 -8.36 41.11 -7.11
C ALA A 84 -9.69 41.30 -7.88
N THR A 85 -10.45 42.35 -7.59
CA THR A 85 -11.72 42.67 -8.29
C THR A 85 -11.48 43.07 -9.75
N LEU A 86 -10.44 43.86 -10.03
CA LEU A 86 -9.99 44.12 -11.41
C LEU A 86 -9.55 42.82 -12.09
N MET A 87 -8.72 42.03 -11.41
CA MET A 87 -8.17 40.80 -11.99
C MET A 87 -9.23 39.75 -12.29
N ALA A 88 -10.34 39.70 -11.57
CA ALA A 88 -11.48 38.85 -11.94
C ALA A 88 -12.03 39.18 -13.33
N LEU A 89 -12.07 40.47 -13.71
CA LEU A 89 -12.49 40.88 -15.06
C LEU A 89 -11.39 40.66 -16.12
N VAL A 90 -10.11 40.71 -15.73
CA VAL A 90 -8.97 40.33 -16.60
C VAL A 90 -9.02 38.83 -16.91
N ASP A 91 -9.25 38.01 -15.88
CA ASP A 91 -9.25 36.54 -15.95
C ASP A 91 -10.45 35.99 -16.75
N GLU A 92 -11.58 36.72 -16.71
CA GLU A 92 -12.75 36.49 -17.57
C GLU A 92 -12.56 37.01 -19.02
N GLY A 93 -11.44 37.68 -19.32
CA GLY A 93 -11.16 38.28 -20.63
C GLY A 93 -12.03 39.49 -20.98
N ALA A 94 -12.75 40.05 -20.01
CA ALA A 94 -13.66 41.19 -20.22
C ALA A 94 -12.89 42.53 -20.42
N LEU A 95 -11.66 42.61 -19.91
CA LEU A 95 -10.72 43.70 -20.13
C LEU A 95 -9.27 43.18 -20.04
N SER A 96 -8.31 43.99 -20.47
CA SER A 96 -6.88 43.73 -20.28
C SER A 96 -6.26 44.74 -19.30
N LEU A 97 -5.26 44.31 -18.52
CA LEU A 97 -4.42 45.21 -17.72
C LEU A 97 -3.76 46.30 -18.60
N ASP A 98 -3.44 45.97 -19.84
CA ASP A 98 -2.74 46.86 -20.77
C ASP A 98 -3.67 47.65 -21.69
N ASP A 99 -4.99 47.59 -21.46
CA ASP A 99 -5.94 48.45 -22.16
C ASP A 99 -5.77 49.92 -21.75
N PRO A 100 -5.73 50.87 -22.72
CA PRO A 100 -5.73 52.29 -22.43
C PRO A 100 -7.10 52.75 -21.92
N VAL A 101 -7.14 53.59 -20.88
CA VAL A 101 -8.40 54.08 -20.28
C VAL A 101 -9.36 54.72 -21.29
N SER A 102 -8.85 55.37 -22.33
CA SER A 102 -9.66 55.99 -23.40
C SER A 102 -10.53 54.99 -24.18
N LYS A 103 -10.19 53.70 -24.17
CA LYS A 103 -11.01 52.59 -24.72
C LYS A 103 -12.40 52.53 -24.06
N TYR A 104 -12.47 52.89 -22.77
CA TYR A 104 -13.68 52.78 -21.95
C TYR A 104 -14.24 54.14 -21.53
N LEU A 105 -13.38 55.12 -21.25
CA LEU A 105 -13.74 56.46 -20.82
C LEU A 105 -13.19 57.48 -21.82
N GLN A 106 -13.88 57.66 -22.95
CA GLN A 106 -13.46 58.49 -24.08
C GLN A 106 -13.19 59.97 -23.74
N TYR A 107 -13.63 60.45 -22.57
CA TYR A 107 -13.32 61.79 -22.06
C TYR A 107 -11.91 61.92 -21.46
N PHE A 108 -11.17 60.82 -21.30
CA PHE A 108 -9.72 60.84 -21.07
C PHE A 108 -8.99 60.93 -22.42
N THR A 109 -8.36 62.06 -22.69
CA THR A 109 -7.71 62.39 -23.97
C THR A 109 -6.20 62.63 -23.82
N GLY A 110 -5.47 62.68 -24.94
CA GLY A 110 -4.01 62.87 -24.94
C GLY A 110 -3.27 61.80 -24.13
N GLN A 111 -2.21 62.17 -23.41
CA GLN A 111 -1.47 61.27 -22.52
C GLN A 111 -2.36 60.67 -21.41
N LYS A 112 -3.36 61.41 -20.92
CA LYS A 112 -4.32 60.89 -19.94
C LYS A 112 -5.17 59.75 -20.53
N GLY A 113 -5.43 59.76 -21.84
CA GLY A 113 -6.13 58.69 -22.55
C GLY A 113 -5.31 57.40 -22.72
N THR A 114 -3.97 57.46 -22.66
CA THR A 114 -3.08 56.31 -22.86
C THR A 114 -2.69 55.58 -21.58
N MET A 115 -3.09 56.07 -20.40
CA MET A 115 -2.86 55.39 -19.12
C MET A 115 -3.50 53.99 -19.13
N THR A 116 -2.77 52.95 -18.76
CA THR A 116 -3.30 51.57 -18.70
C THR A 116 -3.86 51.22 -17.32
N LEU A 117 -4.72 50.21 -17.24
CA LEU A 117 -5.27 49.72 -15.96
C LEU A 117 -4.15 49.17 -15.04
N ARG A 118 -3.12 48.54 -15.62
CA ARG A 118 -1.86 48.16 -14.97
C ARG A 118 -1.23 49.35 -14.26
N GLN A 119 -1.03 50.46 -14.99
CA GLN A 119 -0.42 51.67 -14.45
C GLN A 119 -1.29 52.34 -13.37
N MET A 120 -2.61 52.24 -13.48
CA MET A 120 -3.52 52.78 -12.48
C MET A 120 -3.46 52.02 -11.15
N PHE A 121 -3.41 50.69 -11.20
CA PHE A 121 -3.31 49.83 -10.01
C PHE A 121 -1.89 49.60 -9.48
N SER A 122 -0.85 49.92 -10.27
CA SER A 122 0.55 49.94 -9.82
C SER A 122 1.04 51.33 -9.39
N HIS A 123 0.15 52.34 -9.35
CA HIS A 123 0.47 53.73 -9.01
C HIS A 123 1.52 54.40 -9.92
N THR A 124 1.57 54.00 -11.19
CA THR A 124 2.47 54.55 -12.23
C THR A 124 1.76 55.39 -13.30
N SER A 125 0.47 55.70 -13.12
CA SER A 125 -0.35 56.41 -14.12
C SER A 125 0.05 57.87 -14.41
N GLY A 126 0.82 58.52 -13.54
CA GLY A 126 1.17 59.95 -13.65
C GLY A 126 0.11 60.92 -13.12
N LEU A 127 -1.04 60.44 -12.62
CA LEU A 127 -2.01 61.26 -11.88
C LEU A 127 -1.49 61.70 -10.50
N PRO A 128 -1.98 62.83 -9.94
CA PRO A 128 -1.65 63.25 -8.58
C PRO A 128 -2.14 62.26 -7.51
N THR A 129 -1.57 62.38 -6.31
CA THR A 129 -1.95 61.59 -5.12
C THR A 129 -3.13 62.21 -4.35
N ASP A 130 -3.66 61.50 -3.37
CA ASP A 130 -4.94 61.79 -2.70
C ASP A 130 -4.88 62.92 -1.65
N SER A 131 -3.74 63.62 -1.54
CA SER A 131 -3.51 64.58 -0.46
C SER A 131 -2.50 65.67 -0.81
N ALA A 132 -2.68 66.83 -0.18
CA ALA A 132 -1.72 67.94 -0.10
C ALA A 132 -0.39 67.62 0.64
N LEU A 133 0.04 66.34 0.70
CA LEU A 133 1.34 65.90 1.22
C LEU A 133 2.44 65.87 0.14
N THR A 134 2.19 66.48 -1.01
CA THR A 134 3.18 66.82 -2.03
C THR A 134 3.16 68.32 -2.24
N ASP A 135 4.33 68.94 -2.52
CA ASP A 135 4.49 70.39 -2.70
C ASP A 135 3.69 70.97 -3.90
N THR A 136 2.92 70.15 -4.61
CA THR A 136 2.04 70.54 -5.73
C THR A 136 0.65 71.02 -5.28
N GLY A 137 0.29 70.91 -4.00
CA GLY A 137 -0.85 71.61 -3.38
C GLY A 137 -2.24 71.31 -3.98
N THR A 138 -2.41 70.20 -4.70
CA THR A 138 -3.66 69.87 -5.42
C THR A 138 -4.46 68.80 -4.67
N ASP A 139 -5.42 69.20 -3.85
CA ASP A 139 -6.46 68.27 -3.35
C ASP A 139 -7.31 67.75 -4.51
N VAL A 140 -7.70 66.46 -4.47
CA VAL A 140 -8.65 65.84 -5.42
C VAL A 140 -10.03 65.76 -4.76
N PRO A 141 -10.91 66.77 -4.89
CA PRO A 141 -12.03 66.92 -3.95
C PRO A 141 -13.10 65.83 -4.11
N CYS A 142 -13.19 65.22 -5.30
CA CYS A 142 -14.20 64.21 -5.59
C CYS A 142 -13.98 62.87 -4.89
N LEU A 143 -12.79 62.54 -4.38
CA LEU A 143 -12.54 61.24 -3.73
C LEU A 143 -13.36 61.03 -2.45
N ASN A 144 -13.61 62.13 -1.72
CA ASN A 144 -14.36 62.13 -0.47
C ASN A 144 -15.81 62.64 -0.64
N ASP A 145 -16.16 63.17 -1.81
CA ASP A 145 -17.53 63.57 -2.12
C ASP A 145 -18.44 62.33 -2.23
N ARG A 146 -19.45 62.26 -1.35
CA ARG A 146 -20.46 61.18 -1.33
C ARG A 146 -21.71 61.51 -2.15
N GLY A 147 -21.85 62.75 -2.64
CA GLY A 147 -22.94 63.19 -3.50
C GLY A 147 -22.76 62.77 -4.95
N THR A 148 -21.51 62.81 -5.45
CA THR A 148 -21.15 62.39 -6.82
C THR A 148 -21.21 60.87 -7.04
N THR A 149 -20.85 60.43 -8.24
CA THR A 149 -20.70 59.03 -8.63
C THR A 149 -19.24 58.74 -9.01
N LEU A 150 -18.88 57.46 -9.16
CA LEU A 150 -17.59 57.08 -9.73
C LEU A 150 -17.34 57.71 -11.12
N ASP A 151 -18.38 57.88 -11.96
CA ASP A 151 -18.25 58.59 -13.25
C ASP A 151 -18.01 60.08 -13.06
N GLY A 152 -18.73 60.73 -12.13
CA GLY A 152 -18.55 62.14 -11.82
C GLY A 152 -17.16 62.44 -11.28
N CYS A 153 -16.63 61.57 -10.41
CA CYS A 153 -15.26 61.71 -9.92
C CYS A 153 -14.21 61.41 -11.00
N ALA A 154 -14.39 60.38 -11.83
CA ALA A 154 -13.51 60.12 -12.96
C ALA A 154 -13.47 61.29 -13.96
N ARG A 155 -14.60 61.96 -14.23
CA ARG A 155 -14.64 63.19 -15.06
C ARG A 155 -13.91 64.37 -14.44
N ALA A 156 -14.01 64.55 -13.11
CA ALA A 156 -13.26 65.57 -12.40
C ALA A 156 -11.74 65.29 -12.47
N ILE A 157 -11.34 64.03 -12.24
CA ILE A 157 -9.94 63.59 -12.35
C ILE A 157 -9.39 63.78 -13.78
N ALA A 158 -10.22 63.59 -14.81
CA ALA A 158 -9.82 63.85 -16.20
C ALA A 158 -9.42 65.33 -16.46
N GLN A 159 -9.87 66.28 -15.63
CA GLN A 159 -9.48 67.70 -15.74
C GLN A 159 -8.16 68.04 -15.03
N LEU A 160 -7.63 67.16 -14.18
CA LEU A 160 -6.40 67.41 -13.44
C LEU A 160 -5.17 67.31 -14.34
N ASP A 161 -4.11 68.06 -14.01
CA ASP A 161 -2.81 67.92 -14.66
C ASP A 161 -2.10 66.63 -14.24
N LEU A 162 -1.26 66.11 -15.15
CA LEU A 162 -0.37 64.99 -14.85
C LEU A 162 0.86 65.51 -14.11
N ILE A 163 1.28 64.80 -13.05
CA ILE A 163 2.53 65.06 -12.32
C ILE A 163 3.76 64.38 -12.97
N GLY A 164 3.54 63.65 -14.07
CA GLY A 164 4.56 62.97 -14.87
C GLY A 164 3.91 62.14 -15.99
N PRO A 165 4.67 61.67 -16.99
CA PRO A 165 4.11 60.85 -18.07
C PRO A 165 3.65 59.48 -17.54
N PRO A 166 2.60 58.87 -18.12
CA PRO A 166 2.15 57.53 -17.73
C PRO A 166 3.27 56.49 -17.88
N GLY A 167 3.50 55.70 -16.83
CA GLY A 167 4.60 54.75 -16.71
C GLY A 167 5.95 55.38 -16.33
N GLY A 168 6.05 56.70 -16.20
CA GLY A 168 7.32 57.40 -15.98
C GLY A 168 7.80 57.46 -14.52
N GLN A 169 6.91 57.29 -13.54
CA GLN A 169 7.23 57.36 -12.11
C GLN A 169 6.19 56.64 -11.25
N PHE A 170 6.60 56.17 -10.07
CA PHE A 170 5.70 55.66 -9.03
C PHE A 170 5.32 56.76 -8.05
N SER A 171 4.02 56.98 -7.86
CA SER A 171 3.47 57.94 -6.89
C SER A 171 2.21 57.36 -6.27
N TYR A 172 2.34 56.81 -5.06
CA TYR A 172 1.29 56.08 -4.36
C TYR A 172 0.02 56.94 -4.13
N GLY A 173 -1.15 56.41 -4.49
CA GLY A 173 -2.45 57.11 -4.34
C GLY A 173 -3.64 56.31 -4.84
N GLY A 174 -4.84 56.72 -4.49
CA GLY A 174 -6.12 56.15 -4.89
C GLY A 174 -6.79 56.84 -6.08
N THR A 175 -6.39 58.07 -6.42
CA THR A 175 -6.89 58.86 -7.55
C THR A 175 -6.94 58.05 -8.85
N SER A 176 -5.86 57.35 -9.20
CA SER A 176 -5.81 56.47 -10.37
C SER A 176 -6.73 55.26 -10.26
N MET A 177 -6.82 54.65 -9.08
CA MET A 177 -7.70 53.50 -8.81
C MET A 177 -9.18 53.88 -8.88
N GLN A 178 -9.55 55.13 -8.56
CA GLN A 178 -10.92 55.62 -8.68
C GLN A 178 -11.37 55.65 -10.16
N VAL A 179 -10.46 56.04 -11.06
CA VAL A 179 -10.70 56.01 -12.53
C VAL A 179 -10.79 54.56 -13.03
N ALA A 180 -9.86 53.70 -12.62
CA ALA A 180 -9.88 52.28 -13.02
C ALA A 180 -11.10 51.54 -12.46
N GLY A 181 -11.55 51.85 -11.23
CA GLY A 181 -12.80 51.34 -10.68
C GLY A 181 -14.02 51.75 -11.52
N ARG A 182 -14.02 52.97 -12.07
CA ARG A 182 -15.05 53.40 -13.01
C ARG A 182 -14.99 52.63 -14.35
N VAL A 183 -13.80 52.26 -14.83
CA VAL A 183 -13.67 51.35 -15.99
C VAL A 183 -14.32 50.00 -15.69
N CYS A 184 -14.08 49.42 -14.50
CA CYS A 184 -14.70 48.16 -14.10
C CYS A 184 -16.24 48.26 -14.03
N GLU A 185 -16.81 49.39 -13.59
CA GLU A 185 -18.27 49.61 -13.65
C GLU A 185 -18.80 49.65 -15.11
N VAL A 186 -18.07 50.30 -16.03
CA VAL A 186 -18.46 50.38 -17.45
C VAL A 186 -18.40 49.00 -18.11
N VAL A 187 -17.37 48.21 -17.83
CA VAL A 187 -17.18 46.86 -18.42
C VAL A 187 -18.18 45.85 -17.86
N SER A 188 -18.45 45.89 -16.54
CA SER A 188 -19.35 44.93 -15.89
C SER A 188 -20.84 45.30 -15.94
N GLY A 189 -21.16 46.58 -16.17
CA GLY A 189 -22.51 47.11 -16.05
C GLY A 189 -23.03 47.18 -14.60
N LYS A 190 -22.16 46.98 -13.61
CA LYS A 190 -22.51 46.91 -12.17
C LYS A 190 -21.87 48.06 -11.41
N SER A 191 -22.44 48.43 -10.25
CA SER A 191 -21.75 49.33 -9.33
C SER A 191 -20.53 48.65 -8.73
N TRP A 192 -19.53 49.44 -8.34
CA TRP A 192 -18.29 48.90 -7.77
C TRP A 192 -18.50 47.93 -6.59
N GLU A 193 -19.40 48.27 -5.65
CA GLU A 193 -19.76 47.38 -4.52
C GLU A 193 -20.43 46.08 -5.01
N ALA A 194 -21.37 46.15 -5.97
CA ALA A 194 -22.03 44.95 -6.48
C ALA A 194 -21.06 44.01 -7.20
N LEU A 195 -20.11 44.56 -7.96
CA LEU A 195 -19.04 43.81 -8.61
C LEU A 195 -18.11 43.15 -7.58
N PHE A 196 -17.67 43.89 -6.56
CA PHE A 196 -16.85 43.35 -5.48
C PHE A 196 -17.54 42.21 -4.71
N GLN A 197 -18.83 42.37 -4.40
CA GLN A 197 -19.63 41.33 -3.72
C GLN A 197 -19.78 40.06 -4.57
N GLU A 198 -20.03 40.21 -5.88
CA GLU A 198 -20.16 39.08 -6.80
C GLU A 198 -18.84 38.32 -7.00
N LYS A 199 -17.75 39.04 -7.29
CA LYS A 199 -16.49 38.41 -7.75
C LYS A 199 -15.60 37.97 -6.60
N ILE A 200 -15.58 38.71 -5.48
CA ILE A 200 -14.62 38.51 -4.38
C ILE A 200 -15.33 38.15 -3.08
N ALA A 201 -16.10 39.05 -2.48
CA ALA A 201 -16.57 38.87 -1.10
C ALA A 201 -17.56 37.70 -0.94
N GLY A 202 -18.53 37.56 -1.84
CA GLY A 202 -19.50 36.46 -1.83
C GLY A 202 -18.87 35.07 -1.95
N PRO A 203 -18.06 34.80 -3.01
CA PRO A 203 -17.37 33.52 -3.19
C PRO A 203 -16.40 33.15 -2.05
N LEU A 204 -15.87 34.15 -1.34
CA LEU A 204 -14.97 34.01 -0.18
C LEU A 204 -15.68 34.04 1.18
N ALA A 205 -17.03 34.08 1.19
CA ALA A 205 -17.86 34.15 2.39
C ALA A 205 -17.55 35.35 3.33
N MET A 206 -17.12 36.48 2.76
CA MET A 206 -16.73 37.71 3.47
C MET A 206 -17.95 38.57 3.85
N THR A 207 -18.89 37.97 4.59
CA THR A 207 -20.22 38.54 4.90
C THR A 207 -20.23 39.85 5.70
N GLY A 208 -19.12 40.23 6.32
CA GLY A 208 -18.92 41.48 7.04
C GLY A 208 -18.04 42.49 6.31
N THR A 209 -17.75 42.26 5.02
CA THR A 209 -16.85 43.09 4.22
C THR A 209 -17.58 43.83 3.09
N THR A 210 -17.43 45.16 3.03
CA THR A 210 -18.21 46.02 2.10
C THR A 210 -17.57 47.40 1.93
N TYR A 211 -17.76 48.03 0.75
CA TYR A 211 -17.51 49.46 0.51
C TYR A 211 -18.70 50.35 0.92
N GLY A 212 -19.82 49.76 1.35
CA GLY A 212 -21.05 50.45 1.75
C GLY A 212 -21.91 50.93 0.57
N ILE A 213 -22.94 51.71 0.88
CA ILE A 213 -24.00 52.13 -0.05
C ILE A 213 -23.70 53.42 -0.85
N SER A 214 -22.45 53.88 -0.91
CA SER A 214 -22.10 55.10 -1.64
C SER A 214 -22.10 54.86 -3.16
N ARG A 215 -22.53 55.84 -3.94
CA ARG A 215 -22.38 55.86 -5.41
C ARG A 215 -20.97 56.25 -5.86
N ASN A 216 -20.16 56.72 -4.92
CA ASN A 216 -18.73 56.99 -5.08
C ASN A 216 -17.98 56.34 -3.91
N PRO A 217 -17.93 54.99 -3.86
CA PRO A 217 -17.14 54.27 -2.86
C PRO A 217 -15.65 54.59 -3.09
N LEU A 218 -14.88 54.74 -2.02
CA LEU A 218 -13.44 55.03 -2.15
C LEU A 218 -12.72 53.71 -2.51
N VAL A 219 -12.42 53.49 -3.79
CA VAL A 219 -11.87 52.22 -4.31
C VAL A 219 -10.58 51.83 -3.57
N ALA A 220 -9.72 52.81 -3.31
CA ALA A 220 -8.41 52.61 -2.73
C ALA A 220 -8.36 52.60 -1.19
N GLY A 221 -9.49 52.74 -0.49
CA GLY A 221 -9.49 52.98 0.96
C GLY A 221 -10.80 52.82 1.74
N GLY A 222 -11.93 52.53 1.08
CA GLY A 222 -13.27 52.64 1.66
C GLY A 222 -13.83 51.39 2.35
N VAL A 223 -13.09 50.27 2.39
CA VAL A 223 -13.64 49.00 2.88
C VAL A 223 -13.76 48.97 4.41
N LEU A 224 -14.93 48.54 4.87
CA LEU A 224 -15.14 47.94 6.20
C LEU A 224 -14.90 46.44 6.09
N SER A 225 -14.14 45.83 7.01
CA SER A 225 -13.88 44.38 7.02
C SER A 225 -13.77 43.83 8.44
N ARG A 226 -13.88 42.49 8.56
CA ARG A 226 -13.56 41.71 9.75
C ARG A 226 -12.23 40.97 9.60
N LEU A 227 -11.71 40.46 10.72
CA LEU A 227 -10.46 39.68 10.77
C LEU A 227 -10.56 38.39 9.93
N ARG A 228 -11.58 37.56 10.18
CA ARG A 228 -11.76 36.26 9.51
C ARG A 228 -12.16 36.39 8.04
N ASP A 229 -12.99 37.36 7.69
CA ASP A 229 -13.34 37.67 6.30
C ASP A 229 -12.08 37.94 5.46
N TYR A 230 -11.21 38.85 5.92
CA TYR A 230 -9.99 39.17 5.20
C TYR A 230 -8.99 38.00 5.21
N ALA A 231 -9.01 37.16 6.24
CA ALA A 231 -8.22 35.92 6.27
C ALA A 231 -8.66 34.92 5.18
N ASN A 232 -9.95 34.83 4.83
CA ASN A 232 -10.43 34.03 3.70
C ASN A 232 -9.86 34.56 2.36
N PHE A 233 -9.78 35.88 2.20
CA PHE A 233 -9.14 36.50 1.04
C PHE A 233 -7.65 36.19 0.97
N LEU A 234 -6.90 36.34 2.06
CA LEU A 234 -5.49 35.93 2.10
C LEU A 234 -5.32 34.45 1.81
N GLN A 235 -6.23 33.58 2.27
CA GLN A 235 -6.18 32.14 2.00
C GLN A 235 -6.34 31.84 0.51
N MET A 236 -7.19 32.58 -0.21
CA MET A 236 -7.33 32.49 -1.67
C MET A 236 -6.04 32.92 -2.38
N ILE A 237 -5.41 34.02 -1.96
CA ILE A 237 -4.13 34.50 -2.50
C ILE A 237 -3.00 33.49 -2.25
N GLN A 238 -2.88 32.97 -1.02
CA GLN A 238 -1.93 31.94 -0.63
C GLN A 238 -2.03 30.72 -1.55
N ASN A 239 -3.27 30.23 -1.75
CA ASN A 239 -3.60 29.05 -2.55
C ASN A 239 -3.68 29.31 -4.07
N GLU A 240 -3.07 30.39 -4.58
CA GLU A 240 -3.01 30.72 -6.01
C GLU A 240 -4.40 30.73 -6.69
N GLY A 241 -5.35 31.40 -6.03
CA GLY A 241 -6.69 31.65 -6.56
C GLY A 241 -7.76 30.66 -6.10
N VAL A 242 -7.46 29.72 -5.19
CA VAL A 242 -8.39 28.67 -4.75
C VAL A 242 -8.83 28.83 -3.30
N PHE A 243 -10.15 28.87 -3.07
CA PHE A 243 -10.75 28.90 -1.74
C PHE A 243 -11.82 27.81 -1.60
N ASN A 244 -11.75 27.00 -0.54
CA ASN A 244 -12.67 25.87 -0.29
C ASN A 244 -12.93 24.98 -1.52
N GLY A 245 -11.86 24.63 -2.25
CA GLY A 245 -11.91 23.81 -3.46
C GLY A 245 -12.45 24.51 -4.72
N LYS A 246 -12.88 25.77 -4.64
CA LYS A 246 -13.36 26.56 -5.76
C LYS A 246 -12.27 27.50 -6.26
N ARG A 247 -12.10 27.59 -7.59
CA ARG A 247 -11.27 28.61 -8.22
C ARG A 247 -12.03 29.93 -8.27
N ILE A 248 -11.43 30.98 -7.73
CA ILE A 248 -11.95 32.36 -7.67
C ILE A 248 -11.20 33.25 -8.66
N LEU A 249 -9.88 33.06 -8.75
CA LEU A 249 -8.99 33.62 -9.77
C LEU A 249 -8.11 32.51 -10.34
N SER A 250 -7.58 32.64 -11.54
CA SER A 250 -6.52 31.78 -12.06
C SER A 250 -5.23 31.93 -11.25
N ARG A 251 -4.36 30.92 -11.34
CA ARG A 251 -3.01 31.00 -10.75
C ARG A 251 -2.23 32.12 -11.41
N GLU A 252 -2.45 32.31 -12.70
CA GLU A 252 -1.81 33.26 -13.59
C GLU A 252 -2.19 34.69 -13.18
N ALA A 253 -3.48 34.95 -12.91
CA ALA A 253 -3.96 36.23 -12.39
C ALA A 253 -3.34 36.58 -11.03
N VAL A 254 -3.34 35.65 -10.06
CA VAL A 254 -2.73 35.90 -8.73
C VAL A 254 -1.22 36.11 -8.83
N ARG A 255 -0.53 35.37 -9.70
CA ARG A 255 0.91 35.58 -9.95
C ARG A 255 1.20 36.90 -10.66
N GLU A 256 0.31 37.35 -11.55
CA GLU A 256 0.43 38.65 -12.21
C GLU A 256 0.27 39.82 -11.23
N MET A 257 -0.64 39.70 -10.24
CA MET A 257 -0.76 40.69 -9.17
C MET A 257 0.54 40.85 -8.38
N GLN A 258 1.27 39.75 -8.19
CA GLN A 258 2.47 39.65 -7.34
C GLN A 258 3.80 39.88 -8.07
N LYS A 259 3.77 40.20 -9.37
CA LYS A 259 4.95 40.70 -10.09
C LYS A 259 5.29 42.12 -9.64
N ASP A 260 6.55 42.49 -9.78
CA ASP A 260 6.97 43.89 -9.67
C ASP A 260 6.47 44.67 -10.88
N GLN A 261 5.36 45.38 -10.72
CA GLN A 261 4.72 46.21 -11.75
C GLN A 261 5.34 47.62 -11.80
N THR A 262 6.37 47.89 -10.97
CA THR A 262 7.03 49.19 -10.85
C THR A 262 8.55 49.08 -11.02
N PHE A 263 9.06 47.97 -11.55
CA PHE A 263 10.47 47.76 -11.78
C PHE A 263 11.06 48.85 -12.69
N GLY A 264 12.18 49.45 -12.27
CA GLY A 264 12.92 50.44 -13.05
C GLY A 264 12.36 51.87 -13.08
N VAL A 265 11.15 52.13 -12.55
CA VAL A 265 10.63 53.51 -12.45
C VAL A 265 11.09 54.21 -11.16
N PRO A 266 11.31 55.54 -11.15
CA PRO A 266 11.65 56.28 -9.95
C PRO A 266 10.46 56.35 -8.96
N ILE A 267 10.75 56.23 -7.67
CA ILE A 267 9.78 56.39 -6.58
C ILE A 267 9.72 57.87 -6.20
N VAL A 268 8.66 58.56 -6.61
CA VAL A 268 8.39 59.98 -6.29
C VAL A 268 7.67 60.11 -4.95
N TYR A 269 6.70 59.22 -4.68
CA TYR A 269 6.01 59.17 -3.39
C TYR A 269 5.63 57.75 -3.01
N SER A 270 5.98 57.36 -1.79
CA SER A 270 5.51 56.14 -1.12
C SER A 270 5.28 56.43 0.36
N PRO A 271 4.18 55.96 0.98
CA PRO A 271 3.94 56.10 2.42
C PRO A 271 4.91 55.26 3.27
N HIS A 272 5.77 54.43 2.66
CA HIS A 272 6.75 53.61 3.36
C HIS A 272 8.15 54.25 3.50
N THR A 273 8.46 55.33 2.79
CA THR A 273 9.76 56.03 2.91
C THR A 273 10.03 56.55 4.33
N GLN A 274 8.98 56.94 5.04
CA GLN A 274 9.04 57.36 6.45
C GLN A 274 9.40 56.23 7.43
N TYR A 275 9.42 54.97 6.98
CA TYR A 275 9.71 53.79 7.81
C TYR A 275 11.06 53.12 7.48
N GLY A 276 11.80 53.64 6.49
CA GLY A 276 13.16 53.19 6.16
C GLY A 276 13.54 53.38 4.69
N ASN A 277 14.83 53.20 4.41
CA ASN A 277 15.43 53.39 3.08
C ASN A 277 15.20 52.20 2.12
N GLY A 278 14.06 51.52 2.24
CA GLY A 278 13.73 50.36 1.41
C GLY A 278 13.24 50.77 0.02
N GLU A 279 13.61 50.01 -1.01
CA GLU A 279 13.05 50.15 -2.36
C GLU A 279 11.69 49.43 -2.43
N PHE A 280 10.66 50.02 -1.82
CA PHE A 280 9.32 49.44 -1.74
C PHE A 280 8.63 49.42 -3.11
N ARG A 281 8.70 48.27 -3.78
CA ARG A 281 8.09 48.00 -5.09
C ARG A 281 6.65 47.51 -4.95
N TYR A 282 5.87 47.58 -6.04
CA TYR A 282 4.42 47.41 -5.99
C TYR A 282 3.90 46.48 -7.09
N GLY A 283 2.87 45.71 -6.75
CA GLY A 283 2.14 44.83 -7.65
C GLY A 283 0.86 45.47 -8.18
N ILE A 284 -0.20 44.67 -8.34
CA ILE A 284 -1.57 45.13 -8.63
C ILE A 284 -2.34 45.24 -7.31
N GLY A 285 -2.22 46.40 -6.64
CA GLY A 285 -2.90 46.68 -5.37
C GLY A 285 -2.25 46.09 -4.11
N GLU A 286 -1.05 45.51 -4.21
CA GLU A 286 -0.28 44.95 -3.09
C GLU A 286 1.19 45.40 -3.11
N TRP A 287 1.81 45.52 -1.93
CA TRP A 287 3.24 45.75 -1.75
C TRP A 287 4.02 44.45 -1.96
N ILE A 288 5.21 44.56 -2.56
CA ILE A 288 6.17 43.46 -2.65
C ILE A 288 7.18 43.62 -1.51
N ASP A 289 6.94 42.95 -0.38
CA ASP A 289 7.72 43.15 0.85
C ASP A 289 9.08 42.43 0.78
N LEU A 290 9.10 41.20 0.27
CA LEU A 290 10.32 40.39 0.10
C LEU A 290 10.33 39.67 -1.24
N LYS A 291 11.52 39.56 -1.84
CA LYS A 291 11.78 38.81 -3.08
C LYS A 291 12.79 37.68 -2.83
N ASP A 292 12.69 36.61 -3.62
CA ASP A 292 13.73 35.58 -3.71
C ASP A 292 14.95 36.06 -4.51
N ALA A 293 15.98 35.21 -4.60
CA ALA A 293 17.21 35.50 -5.34
C ALA A 293 17.01 35.58 -6.87
N GLN A 294 15.85 35.18 -7.38
CA GLN A 294 15.45 35.24 -8.78
C GLN A 294 14.54 36.47 -9.07
N GLY A 295 14.23 37.27 -8.05
CA GLY A 295 13.36 38.46 -8.14
C GLY A 295 11.86 38.17 -8.04
N GLY A 296 11.45 36.92 -7.80
CA GLY A 296 10.07 36.54 -7.55
C GLY A 296 9.61 36.95 -6.16
N SER A 297 8.34 37.34 -6.00
CA SER A 297 7.80 37.75 -4.70
C SER A 297 7.59 36.55 -3.77
N VAL A 298 8.16 36.62 -2.56
CA VAL A 298 7.98 35.61 -1.50
C VAL A 298 7.20 36.14 -0.30
N GLN A 299 7.09 37.46 -0.13
CA GLN A 299 6.20 38.09 0.84
C GLN A 299 5.50 39.32 0.26
N VAL A 300 4.21 39.44 0.52
CA VAL A 300 3.36 40.54 0.05
C VAL A 300 2.40 41.01 1.15
N SER A 301 2.03 42.29 1.09
CA SER A 301 1.12 42.91 2.05
C SER A 301 0.27 44.00 1.42
N SER A 302 -0.74 44.47 2.15
CA SER A 302 -1.44 45.71 1.81
C SER A 302 -1.83 46.45 3.08
N GLN A 303 -0.86 47.09 3.72
CA GLN A 303 -1.05 47.79 4.99
C GLN A 303 -1.97 49.01 4.87
N GLY A 304 -2.94 49.11 5.78
CA GLY A 304 -3.88 50.21 5.89
C GLY A 304 -3.38 51.33 6.80
N ALA A 305 -3.63 52.59 6.42
CA ALA A 305 -3.31 53.77 7.24
C ALA A 305 -3.92 53.75 8.66
N PHE A 306 -4.96 52.95 8.92
CA PHE A 306 -5.56 52.72 10.24
C PHE A 306 -4.98 51.49 10.98
N GLY A 307 -3.81 51.00 10.56
CA GLY A 307 -3.03 49.98 11.25
C GLY A 307 -3.45 48.53 10.96
N PHE A 308 -4.54 48.32 10.20
CA PHE A 308 -4.89 47.02 9.65
C PHE A 308 -3.76 46.52 8.74
N SER A 309 -3.12 45.42 9.10
CA SER A 309 -1.85 44.97 8.52
C SER A 309 -1.92 43.50 8.12
N PRO A 310 -2.39 43.20 6.90
CA PRO A 310 -2.45 41.84 6.36
C PRO A 310 -1.18 41.50 5.56
N TRP A 311 -0.70 40.26 5.66
CA TRP A 311 0.43 39.76 4.84
C TRP A 311 0.29 38.28 4.47
N VAL A 312 0.98 37.90 3.40
CA VAL A 312 1.17 36.53 2.90
C VAL A 312 2.66 36.28 2.77
N ASP A 313 3.17 35.24 3.42
CA ASP A 313 4.53 34.71 3.34
C ASP A 313 4.48 33.34 2.63
N ARG A 314 4.87 33.34 1.35
CA ARG A 314 4.93 32.14 0.51
C ARG A 314 6.06 31.21 0.90
N GLN A 315 7.17 31.73 1.43
CA GLN A 315 8.32 30.93 1.86
C GLN A 315 7.96 30.00 3.04
N ARG A 316 7.17 30.50 3.99
CA ARG A 316 6.71 29.75 5.18
C ARG A 316 5.33 29.10 5.00
N ASN A 317 4.66 29.34 3.88
CA ASN A 317 3.24 28.98 3.66
C ASN A 317 2.32 29.49 4.79
N LEU A 318 2.55 30.75 5.18
CA LEU A 318 1.98 31.44 6.32
C LEU A 318 1.27 32.70 5.85
N LEU A 319 0.08 32.96 6.37
CA LEU A 319 -0.58 34.25 6.24
C LEU A 319 -0.97 34.78 7.62
N GLY A 320 -1.07 36.10 7.74
CA GLY A 320 -1.39 36.74 9.01
C GLY A 320 -2.04 38.09 8.84
N ILE A 321 -2.75 38.51 9.89
CA ILE A 321 -3.33 39.85 10.01
C ILE A 321 -3.12 40.34 11.44
N PHE A 322 -2.55 41.54 11.57
CA PHE A 322 -2.65 42.33 12.78
C PHE A 322 -3.68 43.45 12.56
N MET A 323 -4.73 43.47 13.38
CA MET A 323 -5.88 44.37 13.24
C MET A 323 -5.96 45.34 14.41
N VAL A 324 -5.86 46.63 14.13
CA VAL A 324 -6.11 47.74 15.06
C VAL A 324 -6.94 48.83 14.36
N GLN A 325 -7.27 49.91 15.07
CA GLN A 325 -7.93 51.10 14.49
C GLN A 325 -7.22 52.37 15.00
N ASN A 326 -6.01 52.63 14.51
CA ASN A 326 -5.18 53.82 14.85
C ASN A 326 -4.15 54.08 13.74
N SER A 327 -3.48 55.23 13.72
CA SER A 327 -2.47 55.53 12.69
C SER A 327 -1.42 54.43 12.58
N LEU A 328 -1.22 53.89 11.37
CA LEU A 328 -0.18 52.89 11.06
C LEU A 328 1.19 53.35 11.57
N GLN A 329 1.49 54.64 11.45
CA GLN A 329 2.75 55.25 11.92
C GLN A 329 3.05 54.96 13.40
N LYS A 330 2.03 54.83 14.26
CA LYS A 330 2.20 54.56 15.69
C LYS A 330 2.37 53.07 16.03
N VAL A 331 2.07 52.16 15.10
CA VAL A 331 2.08 50.71 15.32
C VAL A 331 3.00 49.95 14.36
N TYR A 332 3.52 50.60 13.31
CA TYR A 332 4.31 50.00 12.24
C TYR A 332 5.51 49.17 12.75
N GLU A 333 6.26 49.72 13.71
CA GLU A 333 7.40 49.02 14.31
C GLU A 333 6.94 47.75 15.04
N THR A 334 5.85 47.82 15.82
CA THR A 334 5.27 46.64 16.49
C THR A 334 4.77 45.61 15.48
N VAL A 335 4.13 46.03 14.38
CA VAL A 335 3.68 45.11 13.31
C VAL A 335 4.88 44.39 12.70
N SER A 336 5.95 45.12 12.38
CA SER A 336 7.19 44.57 11.81
C SER A 336 7.84 43.58 12.77
N GLN A 337 7.92 43.91 14.07
CA GLN A 337 8.42 43.01 15.10
C GLN A 337 7.52 41.77 15.29
N ILE A 338 6.19 41.92 15.22
CA ILE A 338 5.25 40.79 15.25
C ILE A 338 5.51 39.85 14.07
N GLN A 339 5.60 40.36 12.85
CA GLN A 339 5.89 39.55 11.66
C GLN A 339 7.22 38.80 11.79
N GLN A 340 8.28 39.48 12.25
CA GLN A 340 9.57 38.86 12.54
C GLN A 340 9.46 37.75 13.59
N LYS A 341 8.84 38.01 14.75
CA LYS A 341 8.73 37.03 15.85
C LYS A 341 7.81 35.86 15.53
N VAL A 342 6.83 36.05 14.64
CA VAL A 342 6.07 34.95 14.06
C VAL A 342 6.95 34.12 13.14
N GLY A 343 7.72 34.73 12.24
CA GLY A 343 8.66 34.03 11.36
C GLY A 343 9.68 33.19 12.13
N GLU A 344 10.34 33.77 13.14
CA GLU A 344 11.27 33.08 14.04
C GLU A 344 10.59 31.88 14.75
N ALA A 345 9.34 32.03 15.20
CA ALA A 345 8.59 30.96 15.88
C ALA A 345 8.16 29.82 14.94
N ILE A 346 7.92 30.09 13.65
CA ILE A 346 7.71 29.06 12.63
C ILE A 346 9.03 28.36 12.32
N ASP A 347 10.11 29.12 12.09
CA ASP A 347 11.41 28.59 11.66
C ASP A 347 12.07 27.71 12.73
N ALA A 348 11.80 27.98 14.02
CA ALA A 348 12.27 27.15 15.14
C ALA A 348 11.71 25.71 15.15
N CYS A 349 10.70 25.40 14.33
CA CYS A 349 10.15 24.07 14.14
C CYS A 349 10.85 23.25 13.05
N ASN A 350 11.88 23.81 12.41
CA ASN A 350 12.66 23.11 11.39
C ASN A 350 13.73 22.23 12.05
N VAL A 351 13.70 20.94 11.73
CA VAL A 351 14.54 19.90 12.33
C VAL A 351 15.29 19.12 11.24
N SER A 352 16.46 18.59 11.58
CA SER A 352 17.28 17.84 10.63
C SER A 352 16.83 16.39 10.51
N LEU A 353 16.57 15.95 9.27
CA LEU A 353 16.42 14.56 8.89
C LEU A 353 17.69 14.12 8.17
N LEU A 354 18.45 13.19 8.75
CA LEU A 354 19.61 12.57 8.14
C LEU A 354 19.26 11.13 7.75
N VAL A 355 19.25 10.86 6.45
CA VAL A 355 18.97 9.54 5.88
C VAL A 355 20.23 9.06 5.17
N ASN A 356 20.90 8.05 5.75
CA ASN A 356 22.02 7.39 5.10
C ASN A 356 21.50 6.23 4.24
N ARG A 357 21.98 6.17 2.99
CA ARG A 357 21.61 5.14 2.01
C ARG A 357 20.10 5.11 1.67
N GLY A 358 19.50 6.29 1.60
CA GLY A 358 18.11 6.49 1.20
C GLY A 358 17.77 7.96 0.97
N SER A 359 16.60 8.19 0.40
CA SER A 359 16.10 9.50 -0.03
C SER A 359 15.81 10.47 1.11
N ARG A 360 15.76 11.78 0.80
CA ARG A 360 15.18 12.87 1.64
C ARG A 360 15.93 13.22 2.94
N SER A 361 17.26 13.27 2.88
CA SER A 361 18.02 14.07 3.86
C SER A 361 17.75 15.58 3.71
N GLY A 362 17.70 16.33 4.81
CA GLY A 362 17.61 17.79 4.80
C GLY A 362 16.97 18.40 6.05
N THR A 363 16.76 19.72 6.01
CA THR A 363 15.99 20.46 7.02
C THR A 363 14.50 20.35 6.71
N ILE A 364 13.72 19.78 7.62
CA ILE A 364 12.31 19.45 7.45
C ILE A 364 11.49 20.10 8.58
N GLN A 365 10.34 20.67 8.26
CA GLN A 365 9.41 21.20 9.27
C GLN A 365 8.79 20.04 10.09
N ALA A 366 8.85 20.12 11.41
CA ALA A 366 8.19 19.17 12.30
C ALA A 366 6.67 19.14 12.04
N GLY A 367 6.10 17.94 11.98
CA GLY A 367 4.73 17.64 11.55
C GLY A 367 4.60 17.22 10.08
N ALA A 368 5.63 17.42 9.24
CA ALA A 368 5.57 17.01 7.84
C ALA A 368 5.58 15.47 7.69
N THR A 369 4.71 14.93 6.83
CA THR A 369 4.78 13.53 6.39
C THR A 369 5.86 13.38 5.33
N ILE A 370 6.87 12.55 5.60
CA ILE A 370 7.98 12.28 4.70
C ILE A 370 7.93 10.81 4.27
N HIS A 371 7.83 10.60 2.96
CA HIS A 371 8.13 9.31 2.34
C HIS A 371 9.64 9.11 2.29
N LEU A 372 10.09 7.90 2.61
CA LEU A 372 11.48 7.47 2.60
C LEU A 372 11.62 6.24 1.74
N PHE A 373 12.53 6.29 0.78
CA PHE A 373 12.93 5.17 -0.06
C PHE A 373 14.37 4.80 0.29
N ALA A 374 14.64 3.53 0.53
CA ALA A 374 15.99 2.99 0.60
C ALA A 374 16.62 3.02 -0.80
N ASP A 375 17.93 3.26 -0.87
CA ASP A 375 18.70 3.14 -2.10
C ASP A 375 18.52 1.75 -2.75
N PRO A 376 18.82 1.60 -4.06
CA PRO A 376 18.92 0.30 -4.69
C PRO A 376 19.84 -0.65 -3.90
N SER A 377 19.42 -1.91 -3.75
CA SER A 377 20.23 -2.91 -3.06
C SER A 377 21.55 -3.13 -3.82
N PRO A 378 22.72 -3.14 -3.14
CA PRO A 378 23.98 -3.47 -3.78
C PRO A 378 23.96 -4.85 -4.45
N PRO A 379 24.82 -5.10 -5.45
CA PRO A 379 24.97 -6.43 -6.04
C PRO A 379 25.20 -7.51 -4.97
N GLY A 380 24.42 -8.59 -5.04
CA GLY A 380 24.47 -9.69 -4.06
C GLY A 380 23.83 -9.39 -2.70
N GLN A 381 23.01 -8.35 -2.59
CA GLN A 381 22.28 -8.00 -1.36
C GLN A 381 20.79 -7.73 -1.64
N VAL A 382 19.98 -7.81 -0.59
CA VAL A 382 18.60 -7.29 -0.57
C VAL A 382 18.43 -6.35 0.62
N PHE A 383 17.51 -5.40 0.52
CA PHE A 383 17.09 -4.58 1.65
C PHE A 383 16.68 -5.47 2.83
N GLU A 384 17.13 -5.09 4.02
CA GLU A 384 16.84 -5.81 5.26
C GLU A 384 15.85 -5.02 6.12
N ARG A 385 16.24 -3.78 6.49
CA ARG A 385 15.45 -2.89 7.34
C ARG A 385 16.06 -1.49 7.38
N TRP A 386 15.33 -0.57 8.00
CA TRP A 386 15.89 0.66 8.55
C TRP A 386 16.46 0.41 9.96
N VAL A 387 17.48 1.19 10.33
CA VAL A 387 18.05 1.31 11.69
C VAL A 387 18.24 2.78 12.07
N GLY A 388 18.48 3.07 13.35
CA GLY A 388 18.53 4.42 13.90
C GLY A 388 17.23 4.76 14.64
N ASP A 389 16.67 5.94 14.37
CA ASP A 389 15.42 6.48 14.95
C ASP A 389 14.13 5.77 14.49
N THR A 390 14.17 4.45 14.27
CA THR A 390 13.10 3.71 13.57
C THR A 390 11.73 3.71 14.26
N GLY A 391 11.65 4.15 15.53
CA GLY A 391 10.39 4.29 16.26
C GLY A 391 9.42 5.34 15.68
N VAL A 392 9.86 6.19 14.74
CA VAL A 392 8.99 7.14 14.03
C VAL A 392 8.49 6.64 12.66
N LEU A 393 8.99 5.49 12.20
CA LEU A 393 8.61 4.90 10.91
C LEU A 393 7.27 4.15 11.01
N ALA A 394 6.49 4.18 9.93
CA ALA A 394 5.27 3.37 9.80
C ALA A 394 5.60 1.87 9.72
N ASP A 395 6.59 1.49 8.91
CA ASP A 395 7.16 0.14 8.86
C ASP A 395 8.68 0.22 8.67
N PRO A 396 9.51 -0.17 9.65
CA PRO A 396 10.96 -0.17 9.52
C PRO A 396 11.50 -1.34 8.69
N THR A 397 10.66 -2.28 8.24
CA THR A 397 11.03 -3.41 7.39
C THR A 397 10.66 -3.23 5.92
N ALA A 398 9.99 -2.12 5.58
CA ALA A 398 9.63 -1.77 4.21
C ALA A 398 10.70 -0.84 3.59
N ALA A 399 11.13 -1.16 2.36
CA ALA A 399 12.13 -0.35 1.63
C ALA A 399 11.58 1.02 1.24
N HIS A 400 10.26 1.14 1.05
CA HIS A 400 9.53 2.40 1.03
C HIS A 400 8.70 2.48 2.32
N THR A 401 8.84 3.55 3.07
CA THR A 401 8.15 3.76 4.35
C THR A 401 7.83 5.25 4.55
N THR A 402 7.02 5.58 5.55
CA THR A 402 6.68 6.97 5.87
C THR A 402 6.97 7.28 7.33
N LEU A 403 7.37 8.53 7.62
CA LEU A 403 7.37 9.09 8.97
C LEU A 403 6.59 10.41 9.00
N VAL A 404 6.07 10.75 10.18
CA VAL A 404 5.66 12.13 10.49
C VAL A 404 6.80 12.73 11.29
N MET A 405 7.41 13.80 10.78
CA MET A 405 8.64 14.36 11.35
C MET A 405 8.36 14.88 12.77
N PRO A 406 8.98 14.31 13.83
CA PRO A 406 8.78 14.81 15.19
C PRO A 406 9.51 16.14 15.37
N ASN A 407 9.21 16.86 16.46
CA ASN A 407 9.97 18.07 16.85
C ASN A 407 11.33 17.75 17.48
N ARG A 408 12.17 16.98 16.77
CA ARG A 408 13.59 16.73 17.05
C ARG A 408 14.30 16.25 15.79
N ASN A 409 15.63 16.30 15.79
CA ASN A 409 16.44 15.68 14.73
C ASN A 409 16.24 14.17 14.68
N ILE A 410 16.35 13.60 13.47
CA ILE A 410 16.14 12.17 13.17
C ILE A 410 17.30 11.64 12.34
N GLY A 411 17.92 10.56 12.79
CA GLY A 411 18.94 9.80 12.06
C GLY A 411 18.44 8.42 11.67
N LEU A 412 18.42 8.13 10.37
CA LEU A 412 17.99 6.84 9.81
C LEU A 412 19.03 6.29 8.85
N THR A 413 19.11 4.97 8.74
CA THR A 413 20.01 4.30 7.80
C THR A 413 19.36 3.03 7.25
N ALA A 414 19.38 2.86 5.94
CA ALA A 414 18.96 1.60 5.31
C ALA A 414 20.07 0.54 5.44
N THR A 415 19.71 -0.65 5.93
CA THR A 415 20.58 -1.83 5.98
C THR A 415 20.16 -2.86 4.94
N TYR A 416 21.14 -3.67 4.54
CA TYR A 416 21.02 -4.64 3.47
C TYR A 416 21.73 -5.91 3.91
N LYS A 417 21.13 -7.06 3.63
CA LYS A 417 21.67 -8.38 3.98
C LYS A 417 22.14 -9.12 2.72
N PRO A 418 23.11 -10.04 2.83
CA PRO A 418 23.50 -10.88 1.71
C PRO A 418 22.32 -11.65 1.11
N ALA A 419 22.29 -11.76 -0.21
CA ALA A 419 21.39 -12.61 -0.97
C ALA A 419 22.22 -13.57 -1.83
N PRO A 420 21.82 -14.85 -1.97
CA PRO A 420 22.58 -15.79 -2.80
C PRO A 420 22.52 -15.35 -4.27
N ALA A 421 23.63 -15.52 -5.00
CA ALA A 421 23.63 -15.31 -6.44
C ALA A 421 22.84 -16.43 -7.13
N TRP A 422 21.93 -16.08 -8.04
CA TRP A 422 21.06 -17.03 -8.72
C TRP A 422 20.71 -16.54 -10.13
N ASN A 423 20.34 -17.47 -11.00
CA ASN A 423 19.75 -17.19 -12.31
C ASN A 423 18.57 -18.17 -12.50
N PRO A 424 17.48 -17.76 -13.18
CA PRO A 424 16.38 -18.66 -13.48
C PRO A 424 16.83 -19.71 -14.52
N ILE A 425 16.53 -20.98 -14.24
CA ILE A 425 16.49 -22.04 -15.25
C ILE A 425 15.22 -21.81 -16.07
N VAL A 426 15.35 -21.80 -17.40
CA VAL A 426 14.23 -21.65 -18.33
C VAL A 426 14.09 -22.93 -19.15
N GLU A 427 12.93 -23.56 -19.08
CA GLU A 427 12.60 -24.77 -19.86
C GLU A 427 11.10 -24.82 -20.20
N ILE A 428 10.69 -25.81 -21.00
CA ILE A 428 9.28 -26.06 -21.32
C ILE A 428 8.80 -27.27 -20.53
N ILE A 429 7.72 -27.11 -19.75
CA ILE A 429 7.09 -28.18 -18.98
C ILE A 429 5.61 -28.27 -19.40
N ASN A 430 5.14 -29.47 -19.78
CA ASN A 430 3.77 -29.72 -20.25
C ASN A 430 3.27 -28.81 -21.41
N GLY A 431 4.21 -28.23 -22.16
CA GLY A 431 3.93 -27.33 -23.29
C GLY A 431 3.88 -25.83 -22.96
N VAL A 432 4.20 -25.41 -21.72
CA VAL A 432 4.32 -23.98 -21.36
C VAL A 432 5.74 -23.64 -20.94
N ASN A 433 6.15 -22.38 -21.16
CA ASN A 433 7.42 -21.85 -20.68
C ASN A 433 7.40 -21.70 -19.16
N VAL A 434 8.48 -22.14 -18.52
CA VAL A 434 8.67 -22.05 -17.07
C VAL A 434 10.06 -21.47 -16.81
N GLY A 435 10.12 -20.36 -16.09
CA GLY A 435 11.36 -19.82 -15.53
C GLY A 435 11.37 -20.06 -14.02
N TYR A 436 12.43 -20.66 -13.46
CA TYR A 436 12.44 -21.00 -12.04
C TYR A 436 13.84 -21.03 -11.41
N TYR A 437 13.88 -20.87 -10.09
CA TYR A 437 15.06 -21.16 -9.27
C TYR A 437 14.64 -21.84 -7.97
N VAL A 438 15.32 -22.92 -7.62
CA VAL A 438 15.06 -23.71 -6.41
C VAL A 438 16.35 -23.76 -5.58
N PRO A 439 16.42 -23.06 -4.42
CA PRO A 439 17.55 -23.18 -3.52
C PRO A 439 17.58 -24.57 -2.84
N PRO A 440 18.74 -25.03 -2.32
CA PRO A 440 18.81 -26.28 -1.56
C PRO A 440 17.90 -26.25 -0.33
N ASN A 441 17.03 -27.25 -0.18
CA ASN A 441 16.02 -27.35 0.89
C ASN A 441 15.14 -26.09 1.01
N PRO A 442 14.31 -25.78 -0.02
CA PRO A 442 13.53 -24.55 -0.05
C PRO A 442 12.50 -24.48 1.08
N ALA A 443 12.36 -23.31 1.70
CA ALA A 443 11.38 -23.05 2.77
C ALA A 443 9.92 -23.17 2.28
N GLY A 444 9.73 -22.96 0.98
CA GLY A 444 8.50 -23.14 0.20
C GLY A 444 8.78 -22.81 -1.26
N ILE A 445 7.77 -22.96 -2.12
CA ILE A 445 7.84 -22.60 -3.54
C ILE A 445 6.74 -21.60 -3.88
N VAL A 446 7.08 -20.50 -4.56
CA VAL A 446 6.15 -19.43 -4.93
C VAL A 446 5.98 -19.40 -6.44
N PHE A 447 4.76 -19.67 -6.91
CA PHE A 447 4.36 -19.56 -8.32
C PHE A 447 3.88 -18.15 -8.64
N ARG A 448 4.49 -17.51 -9.63
CA ARG A 448 4.12 -16.18 -10.14
C ARG A 448 3.31 -16.25 -11.42
N PHE A 449 2.08 -15.73 -11.36
CA PHE A 449 1.14 -15.65 -12.48
C PHE A 449 1.02 -14.22 -13.01
N HIS A 450 1.43 -14.00 -14.26
CA HIS A 450 1.52 -12.67 -14.87
C HIS A 450 0.13 -12.06 -15.16
N GLY A 451 0.03 -10.72 -15.23
CA GLY A 451 -1.17 -10.03 -15.75
C GLY A 451 -1.26 -10.12 -17.28
N SER A 452 -2.34 -9.61 -17.88
CA SER A 452 -2.61 -9.75 -19.32
C SER A 452 -1.55 -9.15 -20.26
N GLY A 453 -0.75 -8.18 -19.78
CA GLY A 453 0.38 -7.63 -20.53
C GLY A 453 1.69 -8.43 -20.45
N GLY A 454 1.73 -9.53 -19.68
CA GLY A 454 2.98 -10.21 -19.28
C GLY A 454 3.21 -11.62 -19.85
N ASN A 455 4.28 -12.21 -19.35
CA ASN A 455 4.79 -13.54 -19.65
C ASN A 455 5.59 -14.08 -18.44
N PHE A 456 6.14 -15.29 -18.54
CA PHE A 456 6.99 -15.88 -17.50
C PHE A 456 8.29 -15.09 -17.23
N SER A 457 8.89 -14.46 -18.26
CA SER A 457 10.17 -13.73 -18.12
C SER A 457 10.02 -12.43 -17.32
N SER A 458 8.84 -11.81 -17.38
CA SER A 458 8.50 -10.57 -16.67
C SER A 458 8.85 -10.61 -15.18
N PHE A 459 8.77 -11.78 -14.53
CA PHE A 459 9.06 -11.90 -13.09
C PHE A 459 10.55 -11.73 -12.75
N PHE A 460 11.43 -11.96 -13.71
CA PHE A 460 12.89 -11.92 -13.56
C PHE A 460 13.48 -10.62 -14.15
N GLU A 461 12.78 -10.01 -15.10
CA GLU A 461 13.26 -8.88 -15.89
C GLU A 461 12.77 -7.51 -15.38
N LYS A 462 11.50 -7.41 -14.94
CA LYS A 462 10.94 -6.12 -14.49
C LYS A 462 11.52 -5.71 -13.15
N VAL A 463 11.71 -4.39 -12.96
CA VAL A 463 12.34 -3.79 -11.78
C VAL A 463 11.73 -4.28 -10.45
N GLU A 464 10.42 -4.11 -10.27
CA GLU A 464 9.72 -4.47 -9.03
C GLU A 464 9.62 -5.98 -8.83
N ASP A 465 9.23 -6.71 -9.89
CA ASP A 465 9.14 -8.16 -9.88
C ASP A 465 10.47 -8.81 -9.44
N ARG A 466 11.60 -8.33 -9.99
CA ARG A 466 12.95 -8.80 -9.66
C ARG A 466 13.36 -8.48 -8.23
N ILE A 467 12.90 -7.35 -7.67
CA ILE A 467 13.11 -7.02 -6.25
C ILE A 467 12.40 -8.06 -5.37
N THR A 468 11.12 -8.35 -5.63
CA THR A 468 10.38 -9.41 -4.91
C THR A 468 11.03 -10.78 -5.09
N ALA A 469 11.43 -11.15 -6.31
CA ALA A 469 12.06 -12.45 -6.58
C ALA A 469 13.38 -12.60 -5.80
N ASN A 470 14.21 -11.57 -5.76
CA ASN A 470 15.43 -11.55 -4.94
C ASN A 470 15.12 -11.64 -3.44
N ALA A 471 14.09 -10.92 -2.95
CA ALA A 471 13.69 -10.96 -1.55
C ALA A 471 13.19 -12.36 -1.12
N LEU A 472 12.39 -13.02 -1.96
CA LEU A 472 11.93 -14.39 -1.77
C LEU A 472 13.08 -15.39 -1.75
N VAL A 473 14.00 -15.30 -2.71
CA VAL A 473 15.18 -16.18 -2.78
C VAL A 473 16.12 -15.96 -1.58
N ALA A 474 16.31 -14.71 -1.13
CA ALA A 474 17.06 -14.40 0.08
C ALA A 474 16.35 -14.85 1.38
N ALA A 475 15.04 -15.11 1.34
CA ALA A 475 14.28 -15.75 2.41
C ALA A 475 14.25 -17.29 2.28
N GLY A 476 14.96 -17.88 1.31
CA GLY A 476 15.06 -19.32 1.12
C GLY A 476 13.89 -19.96 0.36
N TYR A 477 13.04 -19.15 -0.29
CA TYR A 477 11.97 -19.67 -1.13
C TYR A 477 12.48 -20.03 -2.53
N ALA A 478 11.94 -21.10 -3.09
CA ALA A 478 11.98 -21.34 -4.53
C ALA A 478 11.01 -20.37 -5.24
N VAL A 479 11.43 -19.85 -6.38
CA VAL A 479 10.64 -18.94 -7.22
C VAL A 479 10.37 -19.59 -8.57
N VAL A 480 9.13 -19.50 -9.05
CA VAL A 480 8.68 -20.04 -10.34
C VAL A 480 7.83 -18.99 -11.01
N SER A 481 8.01 -18.76 -12.31
CA SER A 481 7.02 -18.07 -13.13
C SER A 481 6.69 -18.89 -14.36
N VAL A 482 5.42 -18.82 -14.76
CA VAL A 482 4.82 -19.70 -15.77
C VAL A 482 4.04 -18.82 -16.74
N ASP A 483 4.09 -19.16 -18.03
CA ASP A 483 3.20 -18.59 -19.05
C ASP A 483 1.78 -19.18 -18.93
N SER A 484 0.75 -18.35 -19.09
CA SER A 484 -0.62 -18.84 -19.31
C SER A 484 -0.71 -19.73 -20.56
N PHE A 485 -1.63 -20.68 -20.60
CA PHE A 485 -1.83 -21.55 -21.76
C PHE A 485 -2.33 -20.78 -22.99
N ASP A 486 -3.29 -19.87 -22.80
CA ASP A 486 -3.69 -18.94 -23.86
C ASP A 486 -2.64 -17.82 -23.98
N ARG A 487 -1.70 -17.98 -24.93
CA ARG A 487 -0.71 -16.95 -25.29
C ARG A 487 -1.21 -15.91 -26.30
N ILE A 488 -2.35 -16.16 -26.95
CA ILE A 488 -2.92 -15.23 -27.94
C ILE A 488 -3.56 -14.05 -27.18
N ASN A 489 -4.46 -14.36 -26.25
CA ASN A 489 -5.13 -13.35 -25.41
C ASN A 489 -4.38 -13.09 -24.09
N ARG A 490 -3.35 -13.89 -23.77
CA ARG A 490 -2.52 -13.80 -22.55
C ARG A 490 -3.36 -13.85 -21.27
N GLN A 491 -4.42 -14.66 -21.30
CA GLN A 491 -5.35 -14.85 -20.19
C GLN A 491 -5.11 -16.18 -19.49
N TRP A 492 -5.30 -16.19 -18.18
CA TRP A 492 -5.44 -17.39 -17.37
C TRP A 492 -6.90 -17.86 -17.34
N ASP A 493 -7.10 -19.18 -17.33
CA ASP A 493 -8.41 -19.79 -17.13
C ASP A 493 -8.88 -19.66 -15.67
N ASN A 494 -9.64 -18.60 -15.43
CA ASN A 494 -10.24 -18.26 -14.14
C ASN A 494 -11.73 -18.66 -14.07
N ARG A 495 -12.12 -19.75 -14.75
CA ARG A 495 -13.54 -20.17 -14.86
C ARG A 495 -13.75 -21.67 -14.79
N ASN A 496 -12.90 -22.47 -15.43
CA ASN A 496 -13.13 -23.90 -15.56
C ASN A 496 -12.57 -24.69 -14.37
N LEU A 497 -13.22 -25.84 -14.10
CA LEU A 497 -12.79 -26.81 -13.09
C LEU A 497 -11.54 -27.57 -13.55
N PRO A 498 -10.72 -28.15 -12.64
CA PRO A 498 -9.40 -28.72 -12.95
C PRO A 498 -9.34 -29.69 -14.15
N ALA A 499 -10.36 -30.53 -14.32
CA ALA A 499 -10.42 -31.49 -15.43
C ALA A 499 -10.47 -30.85 -16.83
N SER A 500 -10.92 -29.60 -16.93
CA SER A 500 -11.04 -28.83 -18.19
C SER A 500 -10.16 -27.58 -18.24
N ASN A 501 -9.46 -27.27 -17.14
CA ASN A 501 -8.63 -26.08 -17.00
C ASN A 501 -7.16 -26.42 -17.28
N ARG A 502 -6.66 -26.01 -18.44
CA ARG A 502 -5.30 -26.36 -18.88
C ARG A 502 -4.21 -25.67 -18.05
N ASP A 503 -4.46 -24.48 -17.54
CA ASP A 503 -3.51 -23.76 -16.67
C ASP A 503 -3.30 -24.49 -15.34
N LEU A 504 -4.38 -24.95 -14.70
CA LEU A 504 -4.30 -25.74 -13.47
C LEU A 504 -3.55 -27.07 -13.70
N GLN A 505 -3.78 -27.72 -14.84
CA GLN A 505 -3.04 -28.94 -15.23
C GLN A 505 -1.54 -28.67 -15.42
N ASN A 506 -1.19 -27.56 -16.09
CA ASN A 506 0.21 -27.15 -16.28
C ASN A 506 0.90 -26.90 -14.93
N VAL A 507 0.27 -26.14 -14.03
CA VAL A 507 0.82 -25.86 -12.71
C VAL A 507 1.01 -27.13 -11.88
N SER A 508 0.05 -28.09 -11.92
CA SER A 508 0.27 -29.39 -11.27
C SER A 508 1.44 -30.16 -11.88
N ALA A 509 1.52 -30.26 -13.21
CA ALA A 509 2.58 -30.97 -13.90
C ALA A 509 3.99 -30.40 -13.60
N ILE A 510 4.10 -29.09 -13.36
CA ILE A 510 5.35 -28.43 -12.93
C ILE A 510 5.72 -28.88 -11.51
N ILE A 511 4.78 -28.87 -10.57
CA ILE A 511 5.01 -29.35 -9.20
C ILE A 511 5.42 -30.83 -9.22
N ASP A 512 4.72 -31.66 -10.00
CA ASP A 512 4.98 -33.09 -10.12
C ASP A 512 6.36 -33.38 -10.73
N SER A 513 6.75 -32.63 -11.77
CA SER A 513 8.10 -32.67 -12.36
C SER A 513 9.19 -32.31 -11.34
N PHE A 514 8.97 -31.27 -10.53
CA PHE A 514 9.93 -30.83 -9.52
C PHE A 514 10.07 -31.83 -8.36
N ILE A 515 8.99 -32.53 -7.99
CA ILE A 515 9.03 -33.63 -7.01
C ILE A 515 9.78 -34.83 -7.59
N GLN A 516 9.46 -35.25 -8.81
CA GLN A 516 10.14 -36.38 -9.49
C GLN A 516 11.65 -36.14 -9.66
N ARG A 517 12.03 -34.90 -9.99
CA ARG A 517 13.45 -34.47 -10.10
C ARG A 517 14.11 -34.18 -8.75
N LYS A 518 13.39 -34.39 -7.63
CA LYS A 518 13.87 -34.15 -6.25
C LYS A 518 14.33 -32.71 -5.97
N LEU A 519 13.82 -31.74 -6.74
CA LEU A 519 14.05 -30.31 -6.52
C LEU A 519 13.26 -29.85 -5.28
N ILE A 520 12.04 -30.35 -5.12
CA ILE A 520 11.17 -30.13 -3.95
C ILE A 520 10.68 -31.48 -3.41
N ARG A 521 10.09 -31.46 -2.20
CA ARG A 521 9.48 -32.63 -1.56
C ARG A 521 7.96 -32.56 -1.72
N THR A 522 7.27 -33.68 -1.57
CA THR A 522 5.80 -33.74 -1.48
C THR A 522 5.22 -32.89 -0.34
N THR A 523 6.03 -32.61 0.67
CA THR A 523 5.72 -31.76 1.84
C THR A 523 6.25 -30.33 1.74
N THR A 524 6.89 -29.93 0.63
CA THR A 524 7.34 -28.55 0.44
C THR A 524 6.13 -27.62 0.30
N PRO A 525 5.99 -26.57 1.14
CA PRO A 525 4.85 -25.65 1.08
C PRO A 525 4.79 -24.92 -0.27
N VAL A 526 3.59 -24.85 -0.86
CA VAL A 526 3.35 -24.21 -2.16
C VAL A 526 2.55 -22.93 -1.97
N PHE A 527 2.94 -21.85 -2.63
CA PHE A 527 2.32 -20.54 -2.59
C PHE A 527 2.10 -19.99 -3.99
N SER A 528 1.18 -19.03 -4.13
CA SER A 528 1.01 -18.26 -5.36
C SER A 528 1.20 -16.76 -5.14
N LEU A 529 1.58 -16.06 -6.21
CA LEU A 529 1.59 -14.61 -6.32
C LEU A 529 1.11 -14.23 -7.72
N GLY A 530 0.07 -13.40 -7.83
CA GLY A 530 -0.48 -13.01 -9.12
C GLY A 530 -0.88 -11.56 -9.17
N ILE A 531 -0.82 -10.96 -10.36
CA ILE A 531 -1.31 -9.59 -10.61
C ILE A 531 -2.46 -9.57 -11.61
N SER A 532 -3.49 -8.74 -11.37
CA SER A 532 -4.57 -8.50 -12.34
C SER A 532 -5.27 -9.81 -12.72
N ASN A 533 -5.39 -10.15 -14.01
CA ASN A 533 -5.90 -11.45 -14.46
C ASN A 533 -5.14 -12.65 -13.85
N GLY A 534 -3.82 -12.56 -13.66
CA GLY A 534 -3.03 -13.56 -12.95
C GLY A 534 -3.23 -13.54 -11.44
N GLY A 535 -3.66 -12.42 -10.85
CA GLY A 535 -4.08 -12.31 -9.45
C GLY A 535 -5.38 -13.07 -9.19
N ALA A 536 -6.32 -12.98 -10.13
CA ALA A 536 -7.51 -13.82 -10.13
C ALA A 536 -7.17 -15.32 -10.29
N PHE A 537 -6.18 -15.66 -11.11
CA PHE A 537 -5.68 -17.04 -11.22
C PHE A 537 -4.92 -17.51 -9.97
N SER A 538 -4.24 -16.61 -9.27
CA SER A 538 -3.56 -16.89 -8.00
C SER A 538 -4.54 -17.46 -6.97
N SER A 539 -5.73 -16.85 -6.86
CA SER A 539 -6.89 -17.39 -6.14
C SER A 539 -7.24 -18.81 -6.62
N TRP A 540 -7.57 -18.93 -7.91
CA TRP A 540 -8.09 -20.15 -8.53
C TRP A 540 -7.13 -21.35 -8.37
N ALA A 541 -5.86 -21.15 -8.68
CA ALA A 541 -4.80 -22.13 -8.52
C ALA A 541 -4.58 -22.51 -7.06
N SER A 542 -4.54 -21.53 -6.15
CA SER A 542 -4.36 -21.83 -4.73
C SER A 542 -5.53 -22.61 -4.14
N PHE A 543 -6.78 -22.34 -4.55
CA PHE A 543 -7.94 -23.11 -4.11
C PHE A 543 -7.95 -24.52 -4.72
N PHE A 544 -7.88 -24.64 -6.05
CA PHE A 544 -8.07 -25.93 -6.72
C PHE A 544 -6.86 -26.88 -6.64
N LEU A 545 -5.63 -26.34 -6.60
CA LEU A 545 -4.39 -27.10 -6.41
C LEU A 545 -3.89 -27.06 -4.97
N ASN A 546 -4.69 -26.46 -4.07
CA ASN A 546 -4.61 -26.67 -2.62
C ASN A 546 -3.30 -26.14 -1.99
N PHE A 547 -2.96 -24.89 -2.33
CA PHE A 547 -1.74 -24.22 -1.89
C PHE A 547 -1.85 -23.73 -0.43
N ASN A 548 -0.71 -23.61 0.24
CA ASN A 548 -0.59 -23.11 1.61
C ASN A 548 -1.04 -21.66 1.76
N GLY A 549 -0.98 -20.85 0.69
CA GLY A 549 -1.51 -19.50 0.63
C GLY A 549 -1.35 -18.84 -0.73
N GLY A 550 -1.98 -17.68 -0.92
CA GLY A 550 -1.90 -16.88 -2.14
C GLY A 550 -1.75 -15.39 -1.90
N ALA A 551 -1.05 -14.70 -2.82
CA ALA A 551 -0.88 -13.26 -2.84
C ALA A 551 -1.52 -12.64 -4.09
N ILE A 552 -2.47 -11.73 -3.89
CA ILE A 552 -3.35 -11.20 -4.94
C ILE A 552 -3.09 -9.71 -5.09
N TYR A 553 -2.31 -9.36 -6.10
CA TYR A 553 -2.04 -7.98 -6.49
C TYR A 553 -3.10 -7.49 -7.48
N ILE A 554 -3.70 -6.34 -7.18
CA ILE A 554 -4.53 -5.55 -8.11
C ILE A 554 -5.65 -6.39 -8.79
N ALA A 555 -6.35 -7.16 -7.96
CA ALA A 555 -7.52 -7.96 -8.33
C ALA A 555 -8.35 -8.26 -7.08
N SER A 556 -9.59 -8.72 -7.24
CA SER A 556 -10.41 -9.19 -6.11
C SER A 556 -10.00 -10.56 -5.59
N GLY A 557 -9.29 -11.35 -6.41
CA GLY A 557 -9.39 -12.80 -6.37
C GLY A 557 -10.77 -13.22 -6.87
N ARG A 558 -10.84 -14.03 -7.93
CA ARG A 558 -12.10 -14.65 -8.37
C ARG A 558 -12.26 -16.01 -7.69
N ASP A 559 -12.36 -16.02 -6.37
CA ASP A 559 -12.42 -17.27 -5.60
C ASP A 559 -13.85 -17.71 -5.24
N PRO A 560 -14.06 -19.02 -4.98
CA PRO A 560 -15.38 -19.60 -4.74
C PRO A 560 -16.04 -19.27 -3.40
N ILE A 561 -15.47 -18.33 -2.62
CA ILE A 561 -16.20 -17.15 -2.09
C ILE A 561 -17.74 -17.31 -2.06
N TYR A 562 -18.32 -17.04 -3.23
CA TYR A 562 -19.76 -17.06 -3.49
C TYR A 562 -20.14 -17.88 -4.74
N PHE A 563 -19.45 -18.99 -5.04
CA PHE A 563 -19.81 -19.85 -6.18
C PHE A 563 -21.07 -20.68 -5.85
N SER A 564 -22.24 -20.04 -5.87
CA SER A 564 -23.56 -20.67 -5.78
C SER A 564 -23.93 -21.43 -7.07
N SER A 565 -23.04 -22.32 -7.50
CA SER A 565 -23.34 -23.40 -8.44
C SER A 565 -23.39 -24.72 -7.67
N ALA A 566 -24.18 -25.69 -8.12
CA ALA A 566 -24.28 -27.00 -7.49
C ALA A 566 -22.96 -27.82 -7.48
N ALA A 567 -21.89 -27.32 -8.12
CA ALA A 567 -20.62 -28.02 -8.31
C ALA A 567 -19.50 -27.65 -7.31
N VAL A 568 -19.59 -26.54 -6.57
CA VAL A 568 -18.55 -26.11 -5.61
C VAL A 568 -19.20 -25.68 -4.28
N PRO A 569 -19.59 -26.62 -3.41
CA PRO A 569 -20.44 -26.33 -2.25
C PRO A 569 -19.70 -25.75 -1.03
N TYR A 570 -18.42 -25.38 -1.14
CA TYR A 570 -17.60 -24.93 0.00
C TYR A 570 -16.83 -23.62 -0.27
N PRO A 571 -16.91 -22.63 0.62
CA PRO A 571 -16.20 -21.36 0.49
C PRO A 571 -14.70 -21.50 0.80
N SER A 572 -13.85 -20.79 0.05
CA SER A 572 -12.37 -20.93 0.09
C SER A 572 -11.79 -20.91 1.50
N VAL A 573 -10.83 -21.80 1.78
CA VAL A 573 -10.11 -21.90 3.07
C VAL A 573 -8.67 -21.37 3.00
N VAL A 574 -8.25 -20.88 1.82
CA VAL A 574 -6.85 -20.56 1.53
C VAL A 574 -6.44 -19.25 2.23
N PRO A 575 -5.37 -19.24 3.03
CA PRO A 575 -4.80 -18.01 3.57
C PRO A 575 -4.37 -17.05 2.46
N THR A 576 -4.89 -15.82 2.46
CA THR A 576 -4.74 -14.90 1.33
C THR A 576 -4.31 -13.49 1.77
N ILE A 577 -3.34 -12.92 1.06
CA ILE A 577 -2.92 -11.52 1.19
C ILE A 577 -3.31 -10.74 -0.07
N TRP A 578 -4.07 -9.67 0.10
CA TRP A 578 -4.43 -8.75 -0.98
C TRP A 578 -3.54 -7.51 -0.95
N CYS A 579 -3.02 -7.13 -2.11
CA CYS A 579 -2.18 -5.95 -2.33
C CYS A 579 -2.84 -5.08 -3.42
N ARG A 580 -3.59 -4.05 -3.02
CA ARG A 580 -4.25 -3.11 -3.94
C ARG A 580 -3.40 -1.86 -4.15
N ALA A 581 -3.55 -1.24 -5.32
CA ALA A 581 -3.12 0.13 -5.57
C ALA A 581 -4.29 1.09 -5.27
N GLN A 582 -4.01 2.29 -4.76
CA GLN A 582 -5.03 3.23 -4.26
C GLN A 582 -5.87 3.86 -5.39
N ASN A 583 -5.22 4.18 -6.51
CA ASN A 583 -5.79 4.87 -7.66
C ASN A 583 -5.97 3.93 -8.87
N ASP A 584 -6.06 2.62 -8.63
CA ASP A 584 -6.32 1.59 -9.65
C ASP A 584 -7.63 1.86 -10.41
N SER A 585 -7.51 2.45 -11.60
CA SER A 585 -8.65 2.85 -12.45
C SER A 585 -9.01 1.80 -13.50
N VAL A 586 -8.17 0.77 -13.68
CA VAL A 586 -8.40 -0.33 -14.62
C VAL A 586 -9.31 -1.41 -14.01
N SER A 587 -9.22 -1.65 -12.70
CA SER A 587 -10.20 -2.48 -11.99
C SER A 587 -11.49 -1.69 -11.74
N ASP A 588 -12.66 -2.30 -11.96
CA ASP A 588 -13.92 -1.66 -11.59
C ASP A 588 -14.05 -1.46 -10.07
N GLN A 589 -14.83 -0.45 -9.65
CA GLN A 589 -15.08 -0.18 -8.21
C GLN A 589 -15.67 -1.41 -7.50
N ALA A 590 -16.44 -2.23 -8.23
CA ALA A 590 -16.97 -3.48 -7.71
C ALA A 590 -15.85 -4.52 -7.42
N ASP A 591 -14.70 -4.46 -8.08
CA ASP A 591 -13.55 -5.34 -7.84
C ASP A 591 -12.85 -5.02 -6.52
N ALA A 592 -12.67 -3.73 -6.22
CA ALA A 592 -12.16 -3.29 -4.94
C ALA A 592 -13.09 -3.71 -3.78
N VAL A 593 -14.42 -3.58 -3.97
CA VAL A 593 -15.43 -4.06 -3.01
C VAL A 593 -15.35 -5.59 -2.86
N ARG A 594 -15.36 -6.35 -3.96
CA ARG A 594 -15.18 -7.82 -3.93
C ARG A 594 -13.91 -8.25 -3.20
N ALA A 595 -12.80 -7.55 -3.39
CA ALA A 595 -11.54 -7.82 -2.70
C ALA A 595 -11.68 -7.68 -1.18
N GLN A 596 -12.32 -6.58 -0.75
CA GLN A 596 -12.54 -6.26 0.65
C GLN A 596 -13.53 -7.23 1.31
N ASP A 597 -14.59 -7.63 0.59
CA ASP A 597 -15.57 -8.61 1.04
C ASP A 597 -14.97 -10.02 1.19
N ASN A 598 -14.16 -10.46 0.22
CA ASN A 598 -13.43 -11.72 0.29
C ASN A 598 -12.49 -11.78 1.51
N PHE A 599 -11.73 -10.71 1.75
CA PHE A 599 -10.89 -10.58 2.94
C PHE A 599 -11.72 -10.61 4.23
N ASN A 600 -12.84 -9.89 4.27
CA ASN A 600 -13.74 -9.86 5.42
C ASN A 600 -14.35 -11.25 5.69
N GLU A 601 -14.62 -12.05 4.66
CA GLU A 601 -15.07 -13.45 4.80
C GLU A 601 -13.98 -14.32 5.46
N LEU A 602 -12.77 -14.35 4.89
CA LEU A 602 -11.67 -15.15 5.45
C LEU A 602 -11.38 -14.77 6.90
N LYS A 603 -11.35 -13.46 7.20
CA LYS A 603 -11.15 -12.94 8.56
C LYS A 603 -12.29 -13.33 9.51
N ARG A 604 -13.56 -13.18 9.09
CA ARG A 604 -14.75 -13.61 9.86
C ARG A 604 -14.76 -15.12 10.12
N ARG A 605 -14.10 -15.90 9.27
CA ARG A 605 -13.93 -17.36 9.39
C ARG A 605 -12.69 -17.79 10.19
N GLY A 606 -11.81 -16.86 10.58
CA GLY A 606 -10.56 -17.18 11.30
C GLY A 606 -9.43 -17.73 10.42
N ILE A 607 -9.57 -17.61 9.09
CA ILE A 607 -8.53 -17.96 8.12
C ILE A 607 -7.53 -16.79 8.07
N PRO A 608 -6.20 -17.03 8.13
CA PRO A 608 -5.23 -15.95 8.07
C PRO A 608 -5.37 -15.15 6.78
N ALA A 609 -5.63 -13.86 6.91
CA ALA A 609 -5.82 -12.96 5.79
C ALA A 609 -5.20 -11.59 6.08
N ARG A 610 -4.71 -10.91 5.04
CA ARG A 610 -4.20 -9.53 5.11
C ARG A 610 -4.73 -8.73 3.92
N PHE A 611 -5.03 -7.45 4.15
CA PHE A 611 -5.47 -6.52 3.12
C PHE A 611 -4.62 -5.26 3.21
N LEU A 612 -3.90 -4.97 2.14
CA LEU A 612 -2.93 -3.88 2.05
C LEU A 612 -3.28 -3.00 0.86
N VAL A 613 -3.17 -1.69 1.03
CA VAL A 613 -3.38 -0.68 -0.02
C VAL A 613 -2.12 0.16 -0.11
N ASN A 614 -1.44 0.11 -1.25
CA ASN A 614 -0.31 0.99 -1.53
C ASN A 614 -0.85 2.41 -1.78
N PRO A 615 -0.47 3.43 -0.99
CA PRO A 615 -0.91 4.80 -1.26
C PRO A 615 -0.15 5.40 -2.44
N SER A 616 -0.69 6.46 -3.05
CA SER A 616 0.12 7.33 -3.90
C SER A 616 1.27 7.94 -3.09
N ALA A 617 2.44 8.10 -3.71
CA ALA A 617 3.64 8.65 -3.10
C ALA A 617 4.22 9.79 -3.96
N PRO A 618 4.86 10.79 -3.35
CA PRO A 618 5.53 11.86 -4.08
C PRO A 618 6.69 11.29 -4.90
N LEU A 619 6.92 11.86 -6.08
CA LEU A 619 7.98 11.44 -6.98
C LEU A 619 9.31 12.10 -6.59
N TYR A 620 10.27 11.31 -6.14
CA TYR A 620 11.66 11.76 -5.95
C TYR A 620 12.57 11.15 -7.03
N PRO A 621 13.72 11.79 -7.34
CA PRO A 621 14.73 11.22 -8.24
C PRO A 621 15.07 9.77 -7.92
N ASP A 622 15.21 9.45 -6.62
CA ASP A 622 15.57 8.15 -6.07
C ASP A 622 14.70 6.98 -6.60
N ARG A 623 13.45 7.26 -7.01
CA ARG A 623 12.56 6.28 -7.63
C ARG A 623 13.16 5.66 -8.90
N PHE A 624 13.90 6.44 -9.68
CA PHE A 624 14.51 6.01 -10.95
C PHE A 624 15.85 5.27 -10.77
N LEU A 625 16.53 5.44 -9.62
CA LEU A 625 17.75 4.67 -9.30
C LEU A 625 17.51 3.16 -9.25
N ARG A 626 16.25 2.73 -9.04
CA ARG A 626 15.84 1.32 -9.13
C ARG A 626 16.02 0.72 -10.53
N ILE A 627 16.07 1.55 -11.58
CA ILE A 627 16.23 1.13 -12.97
C ILE A 627 17.72 0.89 -13.23
N ALA A 628 18.09 -0.35 -13.54
CA ALA A 628 19.47 -0.72 -13.79
C ALA A 628 20.03 0.04 -15.01
N GLY A 629 21.12 0.77 -14.81
CA GLY A 629 21.76 1.59 -15.86
C GLY A 629 21.51 3.10 -15.75
N LEU A 630 20.63 3.56 -14.86
CA LEU A 630 20.44 4.99 -14.57
C LEU A 630 21.25 5.43 -13.34
N GLY A 631 21.99 6.54 -13.46
CA GLY A 631 22.70 7.17 -12.35
C GLY A 631 21.85 8.18 -11.57
N VAL A 632 22.47 8.80 -10.56
CA VAL A 632 21.88 9.92 -9.78
C VAL A 632 21.56 11.10 -10.69
N ASP A 633 22.49 11.49 -11.57
CA ASP A 633 22.30 12.59 -12.50
C ASP A 633 21.21 12.29 -13.54
N ASP A 634 21.08 11.04 -13.96
CA ASP A 634 20.02 10.63 -14.89
C ASP A 634 18.65 10.70 -14.24
N SER A 635 18.56 10.16 -13.02
CA SER A 635 17.38 10.18 -12.18
C SER A 635 16.90 11.60 -11.87
N ASN A 636 17.83 12.50 -11.54
CA ASN A 636 17.59 13.93 -11.39
C ASN A 636 17.10 14.56 -12.69
N SER A 637 17.74 14.26 -13.82
CA SER A 637 17.37 14.78 -15.14
C SER A 637 15.97 14.35 -15.58
N ILE A 638 15.54 13.11 -15.26
CA ILE A 638 14.18 12.61 -15.53
C ILE A 638 13.17 13.33 -14.63
N TYR A 639 13.41 13.37 -13.31
CA TYR A 639 12.54 14.05 -12.36
C TYR A 639 12.34 15.53 -12.71
N GLN A 640 13.41 16.28 -12.99
CA GLN A 640 13.33 17.70 -13.36
C GLN A 640 12.57 17.91 -14.67
N SER A 641 12.71 17.02 -15.66
CA SER A 641 11.95 17.09 -16.92
C SER A 641 10.44 16.92 -16.68
N ILE A 642 10.05 15.96 -15.84
CA ILE A 642 8.64 15.72 -15.46
C ILE A 642 8.08 16.88 -14.63
N LYS A 643 8.87 17.43 -13.71
CA LYS A 643 8.50 18.59 -12.88
C LYS A 643 8.30 19.85 -13.72
N ASN A 644 9.26 20.17 -14.59
CA ASN A 644 9.22 21.34 -15.48
C ASN A 644 8.14 21.20 -16.57
N GLY A 645 7.83 19.98 -17.01
CA GLY A 645 6.66 19.67 -17.85
C GLY A 645 5.31 19.88 -17.15
N GLY A 646 5.30 20.22 -15.86
CA GLY A 646 4.08 20.55 -15.12
C GLY A 646 3.29 19.34 -14.62
N TYR A 647 3.82 18.12 -14.70
CA TYR A 647 3.12 16.89 -14.31
C TYR A 647 3.04 16.66 -12.80
N LEU A 648 3.88 17.35 -12.02
CA LEU A 648 3.90 17.29 -10.55
C LEU A 648 3.23 18.52 -9.92
N ASP A 649 2.59 18.32 -8.75
CA ASP A 649 2.05 19.40 -7.92
C ASP A 649 3.11 20.06 -7.01
N GLY A 650 2.67 20.91 -6.09
CA GLY A 650 3.56 21.61 -5.15
C GLY A 650 4.22 20.72 -4.09
N GLN A 651 3.81 19.45 -3.99
CA GLN A 651 4.31 18.45 -3.04
C GLN A 651 4.99 17.27 -3.77
N ASP A 652 5.31 17.43 -5.06
CA ASP A 652 5.90 16.43 -5.95
C ASP A 652 5.00 15.21 -6.26
N TYR A 653 3.70 15.27 -6.03
CA TYR A 653 2.77 14.21 -6.46
C TYR A 653 2.38 14.36 -7.93
N LEU A 654 2.19 13.23 -8.62
CA LEU A 654 1.69 13.18 -10.00
C LEU A 654 0.22 13.62 -10.05
N LYS A 655 -0.08 14.66 -10.84
CA LYS A 655 -1.42 15.26 -10.94
C LYS A 655 -2.48 14.38 -11.62
N ALA A 656 -2.05 13.40 -12.41
CA ALA A 656 -2.93 12.57 -13.24
C ALA A 656 -2.24 11.23 -13.58
N ASN A 657 -3.04 10.22 -13.92
CA ASN A 657 -2.59 8.88 -14.30
C ASN A 657 -1.49 8.93 -15.38
N PRO A 658 -0.26 8.45 -15.11
CA PRO A 658 0.86 8.45 -16.06
C PRO A 658 0.61 7.69 -17.37
N GLY A 659 -0.30 6.71 -17.37
CA GLY A 659 -0.67 5.95 -18.56
C GLY A 659 -1.52 6.74 -19.56
N THR A 660 -2.15 7.85 -19.15
CA THR A 660 -3.07 8.66 -19.99
C THR A 660 -2.75 10.15 -20.01
N SER A 661 -1.97 10.67 -19.07
CA SER A 661 -1.65 12.10 -18.95
C SER A 661 -0.70 12.65 -20.01
N GLY A 662 -0.10 11.80 -20.85
CA GLY A 662 0.92 12.19 -21.83
C GLY A 662 2.32 12.42 -21.24
N VAL A 663 2.54 12.16 -19.94
CA VAL A 663 3.85 12.35 -19.26
C VAL A 663 5.02 11.61 -19.91
N ALA A 664 4.76 10.56 -20.70
CA ALA A 664 5.78 9.91 -21.52
C ALA A 664 6.50 10.88 -22.48
N GLY A 665 5.81 11.91 -22.98
CA GLY A 665 6.41 12.96 -23.81
C GLY A 665 7.37 13.90 -23.05
N ALA A 666 7.36 13.89 -21.72
CA ALA A 666 8.30 14.63 -20.88
C ALA A 666 9.58 13.83 -20.56
N ILE A 667 9.69 12.57 -21.00
CA ILE A 667 10.91 11.77 -20.81
C ILE A 667 11.96 12.24 -21.84
N PRO A 668 13.15 12.72 -21.41
CA PRO A 668 14.18 13.16 -22.34
C PRO A 668 14.58 12.06 -23.33
N ALA A 669 14.75 12.41 -24.61
CA ALA A 669 14.99 11.45 -25.71
C ALA A 669 16.20 10.52 -25.47
N LYS A 670 17.22 10.95 -24.72
CA LYS A 670 18.36 10.11 -24.32
C LYS A 670 17.98 8.88 -23.45
N TYR A 671 16.78 8.84 -22.91
CA TYR A 671 16.26 7.73 -22.09
C TYR A 671 15.16 6.93 -22.80
N SER A 672 15.02 7.03 -24.13
CA SER A 672 14.02 6.28 -24.91
C SER A 672 14.01 4.77 -24.61
N ASN A 673 15.20 4.19 -24.38
CA ASN A 673 15.38 2.77 -24.10
C ASN A 673 14.94 2.36 -22.69
N TYR A 674 14.70 3.33 -21.80
CA TYR A 674 14.21 3.16 -20.43
C TYR A 674 12.79 3.70 -20.25
N SER A 675 12.15 4.24 -21.31
CA SER A 675 10.85 4.92 -21.20
C SER A 675 9.78 4.04 -20.59
N LYS A 676 9.81 2.72 -20.83
CA LYS A 676 8.84 1.79 -20.27
C LYS A 676 9.05 1.60 -18.77
N GLU A 677 10.29 1.42 -18.33
CA GLU A 677 10.67 1.28 -16.92
C GLU A 677 10.37 2.58 -16.14
N ILE A 678 10.68 3.74 -16.74
CA ILE A 678 10.35 5.05 -16.18
C ILE A 678 8.84 5.21 -16.01
N ILE A 679 8.04 4.86 -17.02
CA ILE A 679 6.57 4.90 -16.93
C ILE A 679 6.04 3.90 -15.89
N ASP A 680 6.58 2.68 -15.83
CA ASP A 680 6.19 1.70 -14.80
C ASP A 680 6.44 2.27 -13.39
N GLN A 681 7.61 2.90 -13.16
CA GLN A 681 7.92 3.57 -11.88
C GLN A 681 6.98 4.75 -11.57
N LEU A 682 6.56 5.53 -12.58
CA LEU A 682 5.59 6.62 -12.40
C LEU A 682 4.20 6.09 -12.04
N ILE A 683 3.73 5.02 -12.70
CA ILE A 683 2.44 4.38 -12.41
C ILE A 683 2.41 3.86 -10.96
N ILE A 684 3.53 3.34 -10.45
CA ILE A 684 3.65 2.90 -9.06
C ILE A 684 3.63 4.09 -8.08
N SER A 685 4.35 5.18 -8.36
CA SER A 685 4.29 6.41 -7.55
C SER A 685 2.88 7.02 -7.52
N TYR A 686 2.16 7.00 -8.64
CA TYR A 686 0.74 7.39 -8.70
C TYR A 686 -0.21 6.35 -8.06
N SER A 687 0.30 5.16 -7.71
CA SER A 687 -0.44 4.00 -7.19
C SER A 687 -1.62 3.57 -8.07
N GLU A 688 -1.30 3.25 -9.31
CA GLU A 688 -2.22 2.78 -10.35
C GLU A 688 -1.87 1.33 -10.76
N HIS A 689 -2.52 0.76 -11.77
CA HIS A 689 -2.48 -0.66 -12.16
C HIS A 689 -1.10 -1.23 -12.61
N GLN A 690 -0.12 -1.30 -11.71
CA GLN A 690 1.22 -1.88 -11.92
C GLN A 690 1.73 -2.64 -10.69
N TYR A 691 2.53 -3.70 -10.89
CA TYR A 691 3.14 -4.45 -9.79
C TYR A 691 4.13 -3.58 -9.00
N PHE A 692 4.18 -3.75 -7.68
CA PHE A 692 5.00 -2.95 -6.77
C PHE A 692 5.60 -3.82 -5.66
N SER A 693 6.87 -3.58 -5.30
CA SER A 693 7.62 -4.39 -4.32
C SER A 693 7.44 -3.92 -2.86
N ASP A 694 6.65 -2.88 -2.64
CA ASP A 694 6.56 -2.14 -1.37
C ASP A 694 6.09 -2.99 -0.16
N PHE A 695 5.44 -4.13 -0.41
CA PHE A 695 4.95 -5.05 0.62
C PHE A 695 5.74 -6.37 0.73
N ASP A 696 6.94 -6.48 0.13
CA ASP A 696 7.74 -7.73 0.14
C ASP A 696 7.98 -8.31 1.53
N SER A 697 8.31 -7.48 2.53
CA SER A 697 8.52 -7.93 3.92
C SER A 697 7.24 -8.48 4.56
N GLN A 698 6.10 -7.85 4.24
CA GLN A 698 4.78 -8.21 4.77
C GLN A 698 4.22 -9.47 4.08
N LEU A 699 4.54 -9.66 2.81
CA LEU A 699 4.29 -10.86 2.01
C LEU A 699 5.09 -12.06 2.53
N ILE A 700 6.42 -11.91 2.67
CA ILE A 700 7.31 -12.98 3.17
C ILE A 700 6.91 -13.37 4.60
N GLY A 701 6.70 -12.38 5.47
CA GLY A 701 6.24 -12.62 6.84
C GLY A 701 4.84 -13.24 6.93
N PHE A 702 3.98 -13.04 5.93
CA PHE A 702 2.70 -13.73 5.82
C PHE A 702 2.89 -15.21 5.46
N PHE A 703 3.69 -15.53 4.43
CA PHE A 703 4.01 -16.90 4.02
C PHE A 703 4.73 -17.70 5.12
N ASP A 704 5.71 -17.09 5.80
CA ASP A 704 6.41 -17.72 6.93
C ASP A 704 5.47 -18.08 8.09
N GLY A 705 4.43 -17.26 8.33
CA GLY A 705 3.42 -17.52 9.35
C GLY A 705 2.45 -18.66 9.04
N ILE A 706 2.38 -19.14 7.79
CA ILE A 706 1.39 -20.15 7.33
C ILE A 706 2.03 -21.41 6.73
N ARG A 707 3.33 -21.39 6.37
CA ARG A 707 4.04 -22.53 5.75
C ARG A 707 4.00 -23.84 6.56
N HIS A 708 3.77 -23.75 7.86
CA HIS A 708 3.70 -24.90 8.77
C HIS A 708 2.32 -25.59 8.84
N ARG A 709 1.32 -25.17 8.04
CA ARG A 709 -0.05 -25.74 8.04
C ARG A 709 -0.23 -27.02 7.19
N GLY A 710 0.85 -27.58 6.62
CA GLY A 710 0.79 -28.81 5.84
C GLY A 710 0.56 -30.08 6.69
N MET A 711 0.11 -31.14 6.04
CA MET A 711 0.06 -32.50 6.58
C MET A 711 1.01 -33.41 5.79
N ALA A 712 1.79 -34.23 6.49
CA ALA A 712 2.52 -35.34 5.89
C ALA A 712 1.68 -36.62 5.95
N SER A 713 1.75 -37.48 4.93
CA SER A 713 1.08 -38.78 4.95
C SER A 713 2.05 -39.89 4.56
N ALA A 714 2.07 -40.95 5.35
CA ALA A 714 3.05 -42.02 5.28
C ALA A 714 2.37 -43.40 5.41
N GLY A 715 2.98 -44.44 4.84
CA GLY A 715 2.44 -45.80 4.98
C GLY A 715 2.44 -46.22 6.45
N ALA A 716 1.28 -46.60 7.00
CA ALA A 716 1.12 -46.78 8.45
C ALA A 716 2.02 -47.86 9.06
N ALA A 717 2.51 -48.79 8.24
CA ALA A 717 3.42 -49.86 8.65
C ALA A 717 4.92 -49.48 8.59
N SER A 718 5.31 -48.52 7.74
CA SER A 718 6.72 -48.21 7.43
C SER A 718 7.14 -46.77 7.74
N TYR A 719 6.18 -45.86 7.90
CA TYR A 719 6.35 -44.40 7.96
C TYR A 719 7.13 -43.77 6.80
N ARG A 720 7.28 -44.49 5.68
CA ARG A 720 7.82 -43.93 4.43
C ARG A 720 6.77 -43.06 3.75
N THR A 721 7.20 -41.93 3.18
CA THR A 721 6.37 -40.90 2.52
C THR A 721 6.54 -40.87 0.99
N GLU A 722 7.32 -41.80 0.43
CA GLU A 722 7.70 -41.83 -0.99
C GLU A 722 6.53 -42.17 -1.91
N SER A 723 5.74 -43.18 -1.54
CA SER A 723 4.51 -43.59 -2.21
C SER A 723 3.57 -44.32 -1.27
N LEU A 724 2.27 -44.26 -1.55
CA LEU A 724 1.22 -45.01 -0.87
C LEU A 724 0.47 -45.86 -1.90
N ALA A 725 0.07 -47.07 -1.56
CA ALA A 725 -0.71 -47.90 -2.49
C ALA A 725 -2.20 -47.56 -2.41
N VAL A 726 -2.92 -47.74 -3.52
CA VAL A 726 -4.39 -47.84 -3.48
C VAL A 726 -4.83 -48.92 -2.50
N GLU A 727 -5.86 -48.63 -1.70
CA GLU A 727 -6.33 -49.44 -0.55
C GLU A 727 -5.37 -49.62 0.63
N SER A 728 -4.19 -49.00 0.65
CA SER A 728 -3.28 -49.09 1.81
C SER A 728 -3.74 -48.28 3.03
N ILE A 729 -3.26 -48.68 4.21
CA ILE A 729 -3.45 -47.98 5.49
C ILE A 729 -2.38 -46.89 5.64
N VAL A 730 -2.82 -45.68 5.96
CA VAL A 730 -2.00 -44.46 5.99
C VAL A 730 -2.04 -43.83 7.38
N ALA A 731 -0.89 -43.35 7.84
CA ALA A 731 -0.76 -42.44 8.99
C ALA A 731 -0.49 -41.02 8.47
N GLY A 732 -1.40 -40.09 8.75
CA GLY A 732 -1.29 -38.66 8.45
C GLY A 732 -0.90 -37.88 9.70
N PHE A 733 0.08 -36.97 9.59
CA PHE A 733 0.62 -36.17 10.70
C PHE A 733 0.56 -34.68 10.37
N GLY A 734 0.12 -33.87 11.34
CA GLY A 734 -0.06 -32.43 11.17
C GLY A 734 -0.40 -31.74 12.49
N SER A 735 -1.12 -30.61 12.42
CA SER A 735 -1.62 -29.90 13.60
C SER A 735 -3.05 -29.42 13.39
N GLY A 736 -3.89 -29.53 14.43
CA GLY A 736 -5.31 -29.19 14.38
C GLY A 736 -6.18 -30.17 13.59
N LEU A 737 -5.70 -31.39 13.32
CA LEU A 737 -6.39 -32.36 12.45
C LEU A 737 -7.76 -32.77 12.98
N ALA A 738 -7.90 -32.91 14.30
CA ALA A 738 -9.15 -33.22 15.00
C ALA A 738 -9.26 -32.43 16.34
N PRO A 739 -10.47 -32.22 16.89
CA PRO A 739 -10.66 -31.46 18.13
C PRO A 739 -10.35 -32.24 19.42
N GLY A 740 -10.10 -33.55 19.31
CA GLY A 740 -9.89 -34.49 20.41
C GLY A 740 -9.42 -35.84 19.87
N ILE A 741 -9.30 -36.86 20.72
CA ILE A 741 -8.89 -38.22 20.32
C ILE A 741 -10.13 -39.09 20.07
N PHE A 742 -10.21 -39.71 18.90
CA PHE A 742 -11.33 -40.53 18.45
C PHE A 742 -10.84 -41.80 17.74
N ASN A 743 -11.55 -42.91 17.96
CA ASN A 743 -11.28 -44.22 17.36
C ASN A 743 -12.55 -44.73 16.67
N ALA A 744 -12.42 -45.34 15.49
CA ALA A 744 -13.52 -46.06 14.87
C ALA A 744 -13.96 -47.25 15.74
N GLN A 745 -15.28 -47.51 15.79
CA GLN A 745 -15.88 -48.50 16.71
C GLN A 745 -16.23 -49.83 16.03
N GLY A 746 -16.03 -49.97 14.73
CA GLY A 746 -16.39 -51.16 13.96
C GLY A 746 -16.28 -50.94 12.45
N LEU A 747 -16.79 -51.93 11.69
CA LEU A 747 -16.90 -51.88 10.23
C LEU A 747 -18.36 -51.65 9.79
N PRO A 748 -18.62 -50.95 8.67
CA PRO A 748 -17.65 -50.25 7.82
C PRO A 748 -17.02 -49.06 8.55
N LEU A 749 -15.79 -48.72 8.18
CA LEU A 749 -15.09 -47.56 8.75
C LEU A 749 -15.83 -46.26 8.37
N PRO A 750 -15.90 -45.27 9.28
CA PRO A 750 -16.61 -44.01 9.02
C PRO A 750 -15.81 -43.06 8.13
N ASP A 751 -16.48 -42.37 7.21
CA ASP A 751 -15.93 -41.24 6.44
C ASP A 751 -15.80 -39.94 7.27
N THR A 752 -16.31 -39.92 8.50
CA THR A 752 -16.19 -38.78 9.43
C THR A 752 -16.09 -39.28 10.86
N LEU A 753 -15.02 -38.91 11.56
CA LEU A 753 -14.69 -39.36 12.92
C LEU A 753 -14.39 -38.13 13.80
N GLY A 754 -15.23 -37.89 14.81
CA GLY A 754 -15.07 -36.73 15.71
C GLY A 754 -15.12 -35.37 15.01
N GLY A 755 -15.93 -35.24 13.95
CA GLY A 755 -15.97 -34.06 13.07
C GLY A 755 -14.86 -34.00 12.02
N THR A 756 -13.87 -34.90 12.08
CA THR A 756 -12.77 -34.97 11.10
C THR A 756 -13.16 -35.84 9.92
N SER A 757 -12.96 -35.39 8.68
CA SER A 757 -13.16 -36.18 7.46
C SER A 757 -11.96 -36.02 6.52
N VAL A 758 -11.69 -37.03 5.69
CA VAL A 758 -10.57 -37.01 4.74
C VAL A 758 -11.09 -37.20 3.31
N ARG A 759 -10.60 -36.38 2.40
CA ARG A 759 -10.87 -36.47 0.95
C ARG A 759 -9.57 -36.72 0.21
N ILE A 760 -9.60 -37.64 -0.74
CA ILE A 760 -8.48 -37.89 -1.67
C ILE A 760 -8.94 -37.60 -3.08
N ARG A 761 -8.28 -36.63 -3.73
CA ARG A 761 -8.46 -36.31 -5.15
C ARG A 761 -7.29 -36.89 -5.94
N ASP A 762 -7.57 -37.83 -6.84
CA ASP A 762 -6.55 -38.49 -7.66
C ASP A 762 -6.10 -37.64 -8.86
N ILE A 763 -5.12 -38.14 -9.60
CA ILE A 763 -4.55 -37.49 -10.79
C ILE A 763 -5.57 -37.32 -11.94
N ALA A 764 -6.66 -38.10 -11.95
CA ALA A 764 -7.78 -37.94 -12.88
C ALA A 764 -8.79 -36.86 -12.41
N GLY A 765 -8.53 -36.21 -11.28
CA GLY A 765 -9.40 -35.19 -10.68
C GLY A 765 -10.59 -35.76 -9.90
N THR A 766 -10.67 -37.07 -9.71
CA THR A 766 -11.79 -37.71 -9.01
C THR A 766 -11.57 -37.67 -7.50
N GLU A 767 -12.52 -37.10 -6.77
CA GLU A 767 -12.44 -36.95 -5.32
C GLU A 767 -13.30 -38.01 -4.59
N ARG A 768 -12.71 -38.69 -3.61
CA ARG A 768 -13.33 -39.78 -2.82
C ARG A 768 -13.18 -39.49 -1.33
N ALA A 769 -14.13 -39.95 -0.51
CA ALA A 769 -13.94 -40.00 0.94
C ALA A 769 -12.95 -41.12 1.30
N ALA A 770 -12.07 -40.86 2.26
CA ALA A 770 -11.17 -41.86 2.82
C ALA A 770 -11.69 -42.34 4.19
N PRO A 771 -11.97 -43.64 4.35
CA PRO A 771 -12.46 -44.18 5.62
C PRO A 771 -11.41 -44.03 6.74
N LEU A 772 -11.85 -43.61 7.92
CA LEU A 772 -11.01 -43.28 9.07
C LEU A 772 -10.96 -44.40 10.11
N PHE A 773 -9.76 -44.74 10.56
CA PHE A 773 -9.52 -45.61 11.71
C PHE A 773 -9.39 -44.80 13.01
N PHE A 774 -8.70 -43.65 12.93
CA PHE A 774 -8.27 -42.85 14.08
C PHE A 774 -8.20 -41.36 13.73
N ALA A 775 -8.50 -40.49 14.70
CA ALA A 775 -8.29 -39.05 14.58
C ALA A 775 -7.89 -38.41 15.92
N SER A 776 -6.84 -37.59 15.91
CA SER A 776 -6.38 -36.74 17.00
C SER A 776 -5.97 -35.36 16.47
N SER A 777 -5.65 -34.41 17.36
CA SER A 777 -5.18 -33.08 16.93
C SER A 777 -3.87 -33.10 16.12
N ASN A 778 -3.04 -34.14 16.28
CA ASN A 778 -1.73 -34.26 15.64
C ASN A 778 -1.60 -35.42 14.64
N GLN A 779 -2.50 -36.41 14.66
CA GLN A 779 -2.44 -37.59 13.81
C GLN A 779 -3.84 -38.06 13.37
N ILE A 780 -3.94 -38.56 12.14
CA ILE A 780 -5.10 -39.31 11.65
C ILE A 780 -4.62 -40.63 11.03
N ASN A 781 -5.42 -41.69 11.10
CA ASN A 781 -5.17 -42.89 10.31
C ASN A 781 -6.37 -43.16 9.40
N TYR A 782 -6.12 -43.37 8.11
CA TYR A 782 -7.16 -43.54 7.08
C TYR A 782 -6.73 -44.53 6.00
N GLN A 783 -7.67 -45.04 5.20
CA GLN A 783 -7.37 -45.88 4.03
C GLN A 783 -7.31 -45.02 2.76
N ILE A 784 -6.37 -45.29 1.84
CA ILE A 784 -6.51 -44.81 0.45
C ILE A 784 -7.76 -45.47 -0.17
N PRO A 785 -8.74 -44.72 -0.70
CA PRO A 785 -9.98 -45.32 -1.19
C PRO A 785 -9.76 -46.32 -2.33
N PRO A 786 -10.60 -47.37 -2.46
CA PRO A 786 -10.68 -48.19 -3.66
C PRO A 786 -10.86 -47.33 -4.92
N LEU A 787 -10.40 -47.86 -6.06
CA LEU A 787 -10.45 -47.20 -7.37
C LEU A 787 -9.68 -45.86 -7.48
N THR A 788 -8.86 -45.48 -6.49
CA THR A 788 -7.96 -44.31 -6.60
C THR A 788 -6.91 -44.55 -7.68
N VAL A 789 -6.86 -43.70 -8.70
CA VAL A 789 -5.94 -43.84 -9.84
C VAL A 789 -4.49 -43.61 -9.41
N SER A 790 -3.56 -44.45 -9.88
CA SER A 790 -2.12 -44.26 -9.64
C SER A 790 -1.60 -42.98 -10.29
N GLY A 791 -0.75 -42.25 -9.58
CA GLY A 791 -0.33 -40.88 -9.89
C GLY A 791 -0.33 -40.02 -8.64
N PHE A 792 0.03 -38.75 -8.75
CA PHE A 792 -0.06 -37.83 -7.61
C PHE A 792 -1.52 -37.56 -7.22
N ALA A 793 -1.80 -37.62 -5.93
CA ALA A 793 -3.09 -37.31 -5.34
C ALA A 793 -2.97 -36.23 -4.26
N LEU A 794 -4.02 -35.45 -4.09
CA LEU A 794 -4.19 -34.47 -3.01
C LEU A 794 -5.00 -35.11 -1.88
N VAL A 795 -4.48 -35.03 -0.66
CA VAL A 795 -5.19 -35.39 0.57
C VAL A 795 -5.61 -34.10 1.28
N ALA A 796 -6.89 -33.96 1.55
CA ALA A 796 -7.47 -32.85 2.30
C ALA A 796 -8.22 -33.36 3.54
N VAL A 797 -7.80 -32.90 4.72
CA VAL A 797 -8.46 -33.18 6.00
C VAL A 797 -9.38 -32.02 6.35
N ASN A 798 -10.64 -32.27 6.64
CA ASN A 798 -11.60 -31.27 7.10
C ASN A 798 -11.98 -31.53 8.56
N ASN A 799 -11.64 -30.61 9.45
CA ASN A 799 -12.11 -30.61 10.84
C ASN A 799 -13.36 -29.73 10.98
N GLN A 800 -14.54 -30.35 11.19
CA GLN A 800 -15.83 -29.67 11.31
C GLN A 800 -16.13 -29.28 12.77
N ASN A 801 -15.70 -28.09 13.18
CA ASN A 801 -16.19 -27.44 14.38
C ASN A 801 -17.06 -26.23 13.96
N VAL A 802 -18.37 -26.25 14.25
CA VAL A 802 -19.38 -25.33 13.64
C VAL A 802 -19.33 -23.88 14.20
N GLN A 803 -18.15 -23.45 14.68
CA GLN A 803 -17.87 -22.11 15.21
C GLN A 803 -16.50 -21.55 14.79
N GLN A 804 -15.62 -22.35 14.17
CA GLN A 804 -14.33 -21.89 13.62
C GLN A 804 -14.11 -22.60 12.28
N ALA A 805 -13.66 -21.89 11.24
CA ALA A 805 -13.69 -22.46 9.90
C ALA A 805 -12.81 -23.69 9.74
N VAL A 806 -13.28 -24.58 8.87
CA VAL A 806 -12.66 -25.85 8.48
C VAL A 806 -11.15 -25.71 8.38
N GLN A 807 -10.45 -26.24 9.39
CA GLN A 807 -8.99 -26.25 9.38
C GLN A 807 -8.55 -27.33 8.39
N GLN A 808 -8.31 -26.92 7.15
CA GLN A 808 -7.81 -27.82 6.12
C GLN A 808 -6.31 -28.05 6.29
N ALA A 809 -5.96 -29.29 6.64
CA ALA A 809 -4.59 -29.77 6.63
C ALA A 809 -4.38 -30.64 5.39
N LEU A 810 -3.28 -30.39 4.67
CA LEU A 810 -3.18 -30.70 3.25
C LEU A 810 -1.84 -31.36 2.93
N GLY A 811 -1.86 -32.43 2.13
CA GLY A 811 -0.65 -33.13 1.69
C GLY A 811 -0.77 -33.66 0.27
N ARG A 812 0.33 -33.65 -0.49
CA ARG A 812 0.46 -34.40 -1.75
C ARG A 812 1.05 -35.77 -1.45
N VAL A 813 0.52 -36.81 -2.08
CA VAL A 813 1.03 -38.18 -2.01
C VAL A 813 1.14 -38.78 -3.41
N LEU A 814 2.14 -39.63 -3.64
CA LEU A 814 2.20 -40.44 -4.86
C LEU A 814 1.43 -41.74 -4.62
N ILE A 815 0.35 -41.95 -5.36
CA ILE A 815 -0.42 -43.20 -5.34
C ILE A 815 0.17 -44.19 -6.36
N THR A 816 0.41 -45.41 -5.93
CA THR A 816 0.91 -46.53 -6.75
C THR A 816 -0.01 -47.74 -6.65
N ALA A 817 0.21 -48.76 -7.50
CA ALA A 817 -0.46 -50.05 -7.36
C ALA A 817 -0.01 -50.79 -6.09
N ILE A 818 1.31 -50.80 -5.83
CA ILE A 818 1.91 -51.34 -4.61
C ILE A 818 2.82 -50.34 -3.92
N ALA A 819 2.92 -50.47 -2.60
CA ALA A 819 3.85 -49.77 -1.72
C ALA A 819 4.06 -50.68 -0.50
N PRO A 820 4.76 -51.81 -0.65
CA PRO A 820 4.76 -52.88 0.33
C PRO A 820 5.32 -52.42 1.68
N ALA A 821 4.59 -52.70 2.75
CA ALA A 821 5.05 -52.45 4.11
C ALA A 821 4.53 -53.52 5.08
N ILE A 822 5.33 -53.89 6.07
CA ILE A 822 5.03 -54.89 7.10
C ILE A 822 4.96 -54.18 8.45
N PHE A 823 3.88 -54.40 9.20
CA PHE A 823 3.71 -53.76 10.50
C PHE A 823 4.72 -54.32 11.52
N THR A 824 5.13 -53.50 12.48
CA THR A 824 5.94 -53.93 13.62
C THR A 824 5.15 -53.77 14.92
N ALA A 825 5.38 -54.66 15.88
CA ALA A 825 4.60 -54.71 17.11
C ALA A 825 4.75 -53.46 18.00
N ASP A 826 5.89 -52.77 17.89
CA ASP A 826 6.21 -51.51 18.54
C ASP A 826 5.74 -50.27 17.75
N SER A 827 5.10 -50.46 16.60
CA SER A 827 4.70 -49.39 15.68
C SER A 827 5.85 -48.45 15.26
N SER A 828 7.09 -48.95 15.16
CA SER A 828 8.26 -48.18 14.68
C SER A 828 8.55 -48.34 13.17
N GLY A 829 8.06 -49.41 12.55
CA GLY A 829 8.39 -49.79 11.18
C GLY A 829 9.78 -50.42 10.99
N GLN A 830 10.57 -50.61 12.05
CA GLN A 830 11.91 -51.22 12.00
C GLN A 830 12.17 -52.27 13.10
N GLY A 831 11.20 -52.48 14.00
CA GLY A 831 11.26 -53.44 15.09
C GLY A 831 10.84 -54.88 14.72
N ILE A 832 10.35 -55.61 15.72
CA ILE A 832 9.87 -56.98 15.58
C ILE A 832 8.55 -56.99 14.81
N ALA A 833 8.40 -57.89 13.84
CA ALA A 833 7.21 -58.00 13.01
C ALA A 833 5.93 -58.18 13.84
N ALA A 834 4.88 -57.45 13.48
CA ALA A 834 3.52 -57.79 13.89
C ALA A 834 3.10 -59.03 13.08
N ALA A 835 3.18 -60.18 13.73
CA ALA A 835 3.04 -61.48 13.08
C ALA A 835 2.59 -62.56 14.07
N SER A 836 2.20 -63.71 13.54
CA SER A 836 2.03 -64.96 14.30
C SER A 836 2.70 -66.13 13.57
N ILE A 837 2.98 -67.20 14.30
CA ILE A 837 3.36 -68.49 13.74
C ILE A 837 2.11 -69.37 13.68
N LEU A 838 1.89 -70.01 12.54
CA LEU A 838 1.01 -71.16 12.41
C LEU A 838 1.88 -72.42 12.33
N ARG A 839 1.87 -73.22 13.38
CA ARG A 839 2.51 -74.54 13.41
C ARG A 839 1.51 -75.60 13.00
N ILE A 840 1.84 -76.36 11.96
CA ILE A 840 1.13 -77.57 11.55
C ILE A 840 1.96 -78.76 12.01
N LYS A 841 1.48 -79.54 12.98
CA LYS A 841 2.18 -80.73 13.49
C LYS A 841 2.05 -81.89 12.53
N ALA A 842 2.91 -82.91 12.68
CA ALA A 842 2.81 -84.19 11.97
C ALA A 842 1.42 -84.87 12.05
N SER A 843 0.66 -84.61 13.11
CA SER A 843 -0.72 -85.10 13.33
C SER A 843 -1.79 -84.36 12.52
N GLY A 844 -1.44 -83.29 11.81
CA GLY A 844 -2.38 -82.37 11.16
C GLY A 844 -2.97 -81.30 12.10
N GLU A 845 -2.67 -81.36 13.40
CA GLU A 845 -3.06 -80.34 14.38
C GLU A 845 -2.42 -78.99 14.04
N GLN A 846 -3.21 -77.91 14.08
CA GLN A 846 -2.75 -76.54 13.83
C GLN A 846 -2.76 -75.73 15.13
N VAL A 847 -1.64 -75.06 15.43
CA VAL A 847 -1.45 -74.23 16.63
C VAL A 847 -0.97 -72.84 16.21
N SER A 848 -1.62 -71.79 16.73
CA SER A 848 -1.17 -70.41 16.54
C SER A 848 -0.31 -69.96 17.72
N GLU A 849 0.89 -69.45 17.44
CA GLU A 849 1.85 -69.00 18.46
C GLU A 849 2.22 -67.52 18.21
N PRO A 850 2.30 -66.67 19.25
CA PRO A 850 2.72 -65.28 19.10
C PRO A 850 4.24 -65.18 18.95
N VAL A 851 4.73 -64.28 18.08
CA VAL A 851 6.18 -63.97 17.96
C VAL A 851 6.64 -62.84 18.90
N VAL A 852 5.72 -62.26 19.66
CA VAL A 852 5.96 -61.06 20.46
C VAL A 852 5.02 -61.03 21.67
N ARG A 853 5.48 -60.46 22.79
CA ARG A 853 4.66 -60.14 23.97
C ARG A 853 4.94 -58.71 24.43
N TYR A 854 3.96 -58.10 25.10
CA TYR A 854 4.22 -56.90 25.87
C TYR A 854 4.97 -57.27 27.17
N ASP A 855 6.03 -56.54 27.49
CA ASP A 855 6.73 -56.64 28.77
C ASP A 855 6.41 -55.39 29.60
N SER A 856 5.58 -55.57 30.63
CA SER A 856 5.12 -54.48 31.49
C SER A 856 6.22 -53.90 32.39
N ALA A 857 7.28 -54.65 32.68
CA ALA A 857 8.41 -54.15 33.47
C ALA A 857 9.34 -53.26 32.62
N GLN A 858 9.46 -53.56 31.31
CA GLN A 858 10.24 -52.76 30.37
C GLN A 858 9.39 -51.74 29.58
N ASN A 859 8.07 -51.74 29.77
CA ASN A 859 7.08 -50.92 29.08
C ASN A 859 7.25 -50.92 27.54
N ARG A 860 7.51 -52.09 26.96
CA ARG A 860 7.76 -52.29 25.52
C ARG A 860 7.39 -53.69 25.05
N PHE A 861 7.22 -53.86 23.75
CA PHE A 861 7.13 -55.18 23.14
C PHE A 861 8.52 -55.85 23.08
N VAL A 862 8.56 -57.15 23.37
CA VAL A 862 9.75 -58.00 23.29
C VAL A 862 9.43 -59.29 22.53
N GLY A 863 10.37 -59.76 21.72
CA GLY A 863 10.19 -60.95 20.90
C GLY A 863 10.08 -62.22 21.73
N ILE A 864 9.26 -63.15 21.27
CA ILE A 864 9.23 -64.53 21.72
C ILE A 864 10.10 -65.32 20.73
N PRO A 865 11.21 -65.93 21.16
CA PRO A 865 12.02 -66.77 20.29
C PRO A 865 11.21 -67.95 19.75
N VAL A 866 11.05 -68.02 18.43
CA VAL A 866 10.35 -69.09 17.74
C VAL A 866 11.22 -70.34 17.74
N ASP A 867 10.76 -71.39 18.40
CA ASP A 867 11.32 -72.74 18.26
C ASP A 867 10.79 -73.38 16.98
N LEU A 868 11.69 -73.87 16.11
CA LEU A 868 11.27 -74.54 14.89
C LEU A 868 10.71 -75.95 15.17
N GLY A 869 11.06 -76.58 16.29
CA GLY A 869 10.56 -77.90 16.67
C GLY A 869 10.97 -79.03 15.73
N PRO A 870 10.30 -80.21 15.81
CA PRO A 870 10.60 -81.39 14.99
C PRO A 870 10.56 -81.11 13.49
N GLN A 871 11.40 -81.78 12.69
CA GLN A 871 11.43 -81.62 11.23
C GLN A 871 10.09 -81.94 10.54
N THR A 872 9.26 -82.80 11.16
CA THR A 872 7.94 -83.21 10.64
C THR A 872 6.88 -82.13 10.69
N ASP A 873 7.10 -81.06 11.46
CA ASP A 873 6.16 -79.94 11.54
C ASP A 873 6.34 -79.00 10.34
N ARG A 874 5.34 -78.15 10.06
CA ARG A 874 5.48 -76.94 9.23
C ARG A 874 5.30 -75.72 10.09
N VAL A 875 6.32 -74.86 10.12
CA VAL A 875 6.32 -73.60 10.87
C VAL A 875 6.15 -72.47 9.86
N ILE A 876 4.97 -71.87 9.86
CA ILE A 876 4.58 -70.83 8.90
C ILE A 876 4.53 -69.50 9.62
N LEU A 877 5.29 -68.51 9.18
CA LEU A 877 5.22 -67.13 9.66
C LEU A 877 4.13 -66.37 8.88
N THR A 878 3.12 -65.91 9.59
CA THR A 878 2.05 -65.05 9.09
C THR A 878 2.39 -63.59 9.41
N LEU A 879 2.89 -62.85 8.42
CA LEU A 879 3.19 -61.43 8.51
C LEU A 879 1.96 -60.59 8.17
N TYR A 880 1.72 -59.51 8.91
CA TYR A 880 0.68 -58.53 8.60
C TYR A 880 1.28 -57.23 8.04
N GLY A 881 0.68 -56.68 6.99
CA GLY A 881 1.21 -55.56 6.23
C GLY A 881 0.13 -54.76 5.51
N THR A 882 0.53 -53.89 4.59
CA THR A 882 -0.38 -53.12 3.72
C THR A 882 0.32 -52.73 2.42
N GLY A 883 -0.47 -52.40 1.39
CA GLY A 883 0.03 -51.98 0.07
C GLY A 883 0.63 -53.11 -0.77
N ILE A 884 0.18 -54.34 -0.54
CA ILE A 884 0.67 -55.59 -1.13
C ILE A 884 -0.36 -56.21 -2.10
N ARG A 885 -1.66 -56.05 -1.83
CA ARG A 885 -2.74 -56.78 -2.53
C ARG A 885 -2.72 -56.71 -4.07
N PHE A 886 -2.36 -55.56 -4.66
CA PHE A 886 -2.37 -55.33 -6.11
C PHE A 886 -1.04 -55.63 -6.84
N ARG A 887 -0.18 -56.48 -6.24
CA ARG A 887 0.99 -57.06 -6.91
C ARG A 887 0.65 -57.69 -8.27
N THR A 888 1.56 -57.63 -9.23
CA THR A 888 1.31 -58.10 -10.61
C THR A 888 1.25 -59.63 -10.73
N SER A 889 1.96 -60.36 -9.86
CA SER A 889 1.93 -61.83 -9.80
C SER A 889 2.31 -62.33 -8.40
N SER A 890 1.78 -63.49 -8.00
CA SER A 890 2.25 -64.20 -6.80
C SER A 890 3.72 -64.63 -6.91
N SER A 891 4.19 -64.93 -8.12
CA SER A 891 5.60 -65.31 -8.39
C SER A 891 6.61 -64.18 -8.19
N ASN A 892 6.13 -62.93 -8.10
CA ASN A 892 6.98 -61.75 -7.90
C ASN A 892 7.12 -61.36 -6.42
N VAL A 893 6.51 -62.13 -5.50
CA VAL A 893 6.72 -61.99 -4.05
C VAL A 893 7.89 -62.88 -3.67
N ARG A 894 8.97 -62.27 -3.19
CA ARG A 894 10.14 -62.97 -2.65
C ARG A 894 10.30 -62.62 -1.17
N ALA A 895 10.69 -63.61 -0.40
CA ALA A 895 10.96 -63.44 1.02
C ALA A 895 12.26 -64.14 1.39
N SER A 896 13.03 -63.54 2.29
CA SER A 896 14.16 -64.18 2.93
C SER A 896 14.19 -63.86 4.42
N VAL A 897 14.72 -64.78 5.21
CA VAL A 897 14.90 -64.62 6.65
C VAL A 897 16.38 -64.90 6.96
N ALA A 898 17.06 -63.96 7.61
CA ALA A 898 18.52 -63.98 7.78
C ALA A 898 19.31 -64.25 6.47
N GLY A 899 18.79 -63.76 5.34
CA GLY A 899 19.37 -63.97 4.01
C GLY A 899 19.13 -65.36 3.39
N ILE A 900 18.31 -66.22 4.02
CA ILE A 900 17.91 -67.52 3.50
C ILE A 900 16.52 -67.40 2.87
N ASP A 901 16.37 -67.81 1.61
CA ASP A 901 15.09 -67.78 0.90
C ASP A 901 14.01 -68.58 1.66
N ALA A 902 12.82 -67.97 1.80
CA ALA A 902 11.66 -68.53 2.47
C ALA A 902 10.51 -68.72 1.46
N GLU A 903 9.87 -69.89 1.48
CA GLU A 903 8.76 -70.22 0.57
C GLU A 903 7.53 -69.35 0.89
N VAL A 904 7.05 -68.57 -0.09
CA VAL A 904 5.85 -67.75 0.04
C VAL A 904 4.61 -68.59 -0.32
N LEU A 905 3.82 -68.94 0.69
CA LEU A 905 2.58 -69.72 0.54
C LEU A 905 1.38 -68.87 0.16
N TYR A 906 1.33 -67.64 0.67
CA TYR A 906 0.26 -66.68 0.43
C TYR A 906 0.81 -65.27 0.49
N SER A 907 0.21 -64.39 -0.30
CA SER A 907 0.39 -62.94 -0.26
C SER A 907 -0.90 -62.34 -0.81
N GLY A 908 -1.55 -61.43 -0.09
CA GLY A 908 -2.84 -60.88 -0.51
C GLY A 908 -3.58 -60.17 0.63
N VAL A 909 -4.88 -59.93 0.42
CA VAL A 909 -5.76 -59.27 1.40
C VAL A 909 -5.88 -60.11 2.67
N GLN A 910 -5.90 -59.45 3.82
CA GLN A 910 -6.32 -59.98 5.12
C GLN A 910 -7.80 -59.56 5.31
N ASN A 911 -8.72 -60.51 5.43
CA ASN A 911 -10.15 -60.24 5.25
C ASN A 911 -10.86 -59.60 6.47
N ASP A 912 -10.20 -59.51 7.63
CA ASP A 912 -10.82 -59.04 8.87
C ASP A 912 -10.66 -57.52 9.08
N PHE A 913 -9.67 -56.90 8.43
CA PHE A 913 -9.36 -55.48 8.59
C PHE A 913 -9.23 -54.75 7.24
N VAL A 914 -9.91 -53.61 7.12
CA VAL A 914 -9.84 -52.73 5.95
C VAL A 914 -8.38 -52.31 5.69
N GLY A 915 -7.93 -52.46 4.45
CA GLY A 915 -6.57 -52.13 4.01
C GLY A 915 -5.44 -53.03 4.55
N LEU A 916 -5.74 -54.03 5.38
CA LEU A 916 -4.74 -54.97 5.88
C LEU A 916 -4.45 -56.07 4.85
N ASP A 917 -3.18 -56.39 4.69
CA ASP A 917 -2.67 -57.45 3.83
C ASP A 917 -1.87 -58.46 4.67
N GLN A 918 -1.70 -59.67 4.15
CA GLN A 918 -1.05 -60.78 4.83
C GLN A 918 -0.06 -61.50 3.89
N ILE A 919 1.05 -61.97 4.45
CA ILE A 919 2.03 -62.83 3.75
C ILE A 919 2.34 -64.06 4.64
N ASN A 920 2.24 -65.26 4.08
CA ASN A 920 2.55 -66.51 4.79
C ASN A 920 3.86 -67.10 4.24
N LEU A 921 4.84 -67.31 5.11
CA LEU A 921 6.17 -67.82 4.77
C LEU A 921 6.45 -69.15 5.47
N VAL A 922 6.97 -70.18 4.78
CA VAL A 922 7.58 -71.32 5.49
C VAL A 922 8.94 -70.89 6.01
N LEU A 923 9.18 -71.05 7.31
CA LEU A 923 10.49 -70.77 7.92
C LEU A 923 11.49 -71.90 7.58
N PRO A 924 12.61 -71.60 6.90
CA PRO A 924 13.65 -72.59 6.62
C PRO A 924 14.23 -73.21 7.91
N ARG A 925 14.45 -74.52 7.92
CA ARG A 925 15.01 -75.23 9.08
C ARG A 925 16.44 -74.82 9.43
N THR A 926 17.16 -74.26 8.46
CA THR A 926 18.50 -73.66 8.61
C THR A 926 18.54 -72.37 9.43
N LEU A 927 17.39 -71.85 9.87
CA LEU A 927 17.28 -70.72 10.80
C LEU A 927 17.47 -71.10 12.29
N ALA A 928 17.44 -72.38 12.64
CA ALA A 928 17.60 -72.82 14.03
C ALA A 928 18.90 -72.25 14.64
N GLY A 929 18.81 -71.70 15.85
CA GLY A 929 19.94 -71.08 16.55
C GLY A 929 20.45 -69.75 15.99
N LYS A 930 19.81 -69.15 14.96
CA LYS A 930 20.25 -67.87 14.38
C LYS A 930 20.00 -66.65 15.27
N GLY A 931 19.11 -66.74 16.26
CA GLY A 931 18.76 -65.62 17.13
C GLY A 931 17.89 -64.58 16.42
N GLU A 932 18.23 -63.30 16.55
CA GLU A 932 17.52 -62.22 15.88
C GLU A 932 17.83 -62.19 14.38
N CYS A 933 16.79 -62.40 13.56
CA CYS A 933 16.85 -62.52 12.11
C CYS A 933 16.13 -61.32 11.46
N GLU A 934 16.75 -60.69 10.46
CA GLU A 934 16.03 -59.81 9.55
C GLU A 934 15.09 -60.65 8.67
N VAL A 935 13.85 -60.18 8.50
CA VAL A 935 12.88 -60.69 7.52
C VAL A 935 12.76 -59.63 6.42
N LYS A 936 13.22 -59.98 5.22
CA LYS A 936 13.17 -59.12 4.03
C LYS A 936 12.11 -59.62 3.06
N ILE A 937 11.22 -58.73 2.64
CA ILE A 937 10.18 -58.97 1.64
C ILE A 937 10.40 -58.03 0.44
N THR A 938 10.36 -58.59 -0.76
CA THR A 938 10.44 -57.86 -2.04
C THR A 938 9.23 -58.24 -2.90
N ILE A 939 8.50 -57.27 -3.45
CA ILE A 939 7.29 -57.49 -4.26
C ILE A 939 7.37 -56.65 -5.53
N ASP A 940 7.26 -57.29 -6.69
CA ASP A 940 7.45 -56.66 -8.01
C ASP A 940 8.74 -55.81 -8.11
N GLY A 941 9.80 -56.23 -7.40
CA GLY A 941 11.09 -55.53 -7.31
C GLY A 941 11.17 -54.41 -6.27
N MET A 942 10.10 -54.10 -5.53
CA MET A 942 10.09 -53.11 -4.45
C MET A 942 10.28 -53.78 -3.07
N ASP A 943 11.25 -53.30 -2.30
CA ASP A 943 11.54 -53.76 -0.94
C ASP A 943 10.62 -53.12 0.09
N ALA A 944 10.02 -53.96 0.95
CA ALA A 944 9.29 -53.50 2.13
C ALA A 944 10.23 -52.83 3.17
N ASN A 945 9.67 -52.35 4.28
CA ASN A 945 10.48 -52.04 5.46
C ASN A 945 11.05 -53.33 6.07
N PRO A 946 12.34 -53.37 6.46
CA PRO A 946 12.92 -54.52 7.13
C PRO A 946 12.32 -54.66 8.52
N VAL A 947 11.95 -55.90 8.89
CA VAL A 947 11.39 -56.22 10.20
C VAL A 947 12.14 -57.40 10.81
N ARG A 948 12.01 -57.61 12.12
CA ARG A 948 12.77 -58.64 12.85
C ARG A 948 11.90 -59.81 13.29
N LEU A 949 12.49 -60.99 13.33
CA LEU A 949 11.96 -62.21 13.96
C LEU A 949 13.05 -62.79 14.86
N ILE A 950 12.70 -63.32 16.03
CA ILE A 950 13.66 -64.05 16.87
C ILE A 950 13.42 -65.55 16.68
N VAL A 951 14.46 -66.30 16.34
CA VAL A 951 14.46 -67.76 16.19
C VAL A 951 15.44 -68.37 17.18
N LYS A 952 15.07 -69.48 17.83
CA LYS A 952 15.92 -70.19 18.79
C LYS A 952 16.62 -71.41 18.18
#